data_AF-A0A1Y5NB18-F1
#
_entry.id   AF-A0A1Y5NB18-F1
#
_cell.length_a   1.000
_cell.length_b   1.000
_cell.length_c   1.000
_cell.angle_alpha   90.00
_cell.angle_beta   90.00
_cell.angle_gamma   90.00
#
_symmetry.space_group_name_H-M   'P 1'
#
loop_
_entity.id
_entity.type
_entity.pdbx_description
1 polymer ?
#
loop_
_entity_poly.entity_id
_entity_poly.type
_entity_poly.pdbx_seq_one_letter_code
_entity_poly.pdbx_strand_id
1 'polypeptide(L)'
;MQENEFITEFNDPTLSVIARNNKVKEGASEPYIIYDISALNLPADITSGDLSFKLNAKHETNNYDKTIEISRDGGKSWEALDESNVLKDVKFDQISTIKARVRVINDNGELENNQNEGEMTQNLSTLGAIKFYGTYENELSLEVKADGFISALANASVVDNDHNVYLDGTIREKGYEINLDDGDDTLTIAAGAQKSVIDTKAGNDMIVFGAGAYMEGLREDDKEAVNVKMGDGDDTFKMNVGSAIFHAGVDLGDADANGKNEDKLELNSVVGVINSSFTSGSGDDKFNVSEGSNINGVVFDTKGGNDTVNITSGTVANGLLVKTGEGKDFVNFENSKFQNSAVESGSGDDVVLIDHSNVSSNDNSSSYIASGDGDDLIKIYGSTYIKSKIYAGEGDDRVYIGGSGVDEVNIDLANGADKVEVVASHFANSKLDLGWGGEKKMSVVENSDIDGVLVRSGEANDSVSVKDSSLINSAFELANGDDRVVLGNVKYSSNDTASSYIAAENGNDSVTISNDSILERINFYMGDGNDGVNLSSSHILNSNIYLGSGYDTFNATNSSVSDTLIESGDGFTTIGFSGSNVENSTIVTGKDADTIVLDRGEISGSKIFTQDGSDGVVVGSNLTNSVINTGKDSDALSVADGVNLKDTYISTGDDNDSVSIGKGVILEGSHINGGDGVDKLFISEAIDFSKVSGFEVLDLTTSKSDGNGVTLNHISLDLNLADVLHITGNNLDTVLRINGDKDEFGKGDSITLHDFTKGESNDGYTLYTSNQSTVSIEIKDQIDTVIA
;
A
#
# COMPACT_ATOMS: atom_id res chain seq x y z
N MET A 1 121.64 -1.19 -1.11
CA MET A 1 120.96 -1.94 -2.18
C MET A 1 120.05 -2.93 -1.47
N GLN A 2 118.77 -2.54 -1.33
CA GLN A 2 117.62 -3.08 -2.09
C GLN A 2 117.20 -4.43 -1.45
N GLU A 3 115.94 -4.68 -1.06
CA GLU A 3 114.68 -4.22 -1.63
C GLU A 3 113.61 -3.96 -0.55
N ASN A 4 112.76 -2.96 -0.79
CA ASN A 4 111.49 -2.78 -0.11
C ASN A 4 110.47 -3.76 -0.71
N GLU A 5 109.97 -4.70 0.08
CA GLU A 5 108.74 -5.43 -0.26
C GLU A 5 107.54 -4.49 -0.09
N PHE A 6 106.96 -4.11 -1.21
CA PHE A 6 105.57 -3.63 -1.28
C PHE A 6 104.65 -4.84 -1.14
N ILE A 7 104.04 -5.02 0.03
CA ILE A 7 102.83 -5.84 0.13
C ILE A 7 101.70 -5.01 -0.47
N THR A 8 101.28 -5.39 -1.67
CA THR A 8 99.99 -4.97 -2.24
C THR A 8 98.96 -5.97 -1.76
N GLU A 9 98.13 -5.60 -0.77
CA GLU A 9 96.89 -6.31 -0.49
C GLU A 9 95.99 -6.12 -1.72
N PHE A 10 95.96 -7.13 -2.61
CA PHE A 10 94.86 -7.28 -3.55
C PHE A 10 93.67 -7.76 -2.73
N ASN A 11 92.74 -6.86 -2.44
CA ASN A 11 91.44 -7.28 -1.93
C ASN A 11 90.75 -8.11 -3.02
N ASP A 12 90.27 -9.30 -2.67
CA ASP A 12 89.48 -10.12 -3.59
C ASP A 12 88.24 -9.33 -4.06
N PRO A 13 87.82 -9.51 -5.33
CA PRO A 13 86.59 -8.91 -5.83
C PRO A 13 85.40 -9.37 -4.99
N THR A 14 84.59 -8.43 -4.53
CA THR A 14 83.42 -8.70 -3.70
C THR A 14 82.17 -8.16 -4.36
N LEU A 15 81.14 -8.99 -4.43
CA LEU A 15 79.78 -8.59 -4.75
C LEU A 15 79.00 -8.42 -3.43
N SER A 16 78.15 -7.43 -3.36
CA SER A 16 77.28 -7.17 -2.22
C SER A 16 75.87 -6.90 -2.71
N VAL A 17 74.90 -7.56 -2.09
CA VAL A 17 73.48 -7.34 -2.29
C VAL A 17 72.91 -7.00 -0.91
N ILE A 18 72.15 -5.92 -0.82
CA ILE A 18 71.54 -5.47 0.42
C ILE A 18 70.07 -5.22 0.15
N ALA A 19 69.18 -5.89 0.89
CA ALA A 19 67.77 -5.53 0.92
C ALA A 19 67.63 -4.17 1.61
N ARG A 20 67.21 -3.15 0.86
CA ARG A 20 67.02 -1.79 1.36
C ARG A 20 65.90 -1.73 2.38
N ASN A 21 64.85 -2.51 2.14
CA ASN A 21 63.79 -2.83 3.07
C ASN A 21 63.77 -4.35 3.25
N ASN A 22 64.13 -4.79 4.44
CA ASN A 22 64.28 -6.20 4.78
C ASN A 22 63.00 -6.85 5.31
N LYS A 23 61.89 -6.09 5.41
CA LYS A 23 60.57 -6.58 5.81
C LYS A 23 59.51 -5.71 5.13
N VAL A 24 58.57 -6.33 4.41
CA VAL A 24 57.47 -5.64 3.70
C VAL A 24 56.17 -6.39 4.02
N LYS A 25 55.18 -5.70 4.58
CA LYS A 25 53.84 -6.25 4.83
C LYS A 25 53.03 -6.22 3.54
N GLU A 26 52.13 -7.17 3.35
CA GLU A 26 51.01 -7.00 2.43
C GLU A 26 50.23 -5.70 2.69
N GLY A 27 49.52 -5.22 1.66
CA GLY A 27 48.84 -3.93 1.68
C GLY A 27 49.75 -2.70 1.79
N ALA A 28 51.08 -2.84 1.89
CA ALA A 28 51.97 -1.71 2.07
C ALA A 28 51.95 -0.74 0.86
N SER A 29 51.90 0.57 1.13
CA SER A 29 51.97 1.63 0.11
C SER A 29 53.17 1.54 -0.84
N GLU A 30 54.27 0.95 -0.39
CA GLU A 30 55.46 0.63 -1.20
C GLU A 30 55.64 -0.91 -1.24
N PRO A 31 54.91 -1.61 -2.13
CA PRO A 31 54.79 -3.07 -2.10
C PRO A 31 55.95 -3.75 -2.82
N TYR A 32 57.18 -3.32 -2.56
CA TYR A 32 58.37 -3.86 -3.22
C TYR A 32 59.49 -4.07 -2.24
N ILE A 33 60.06 -5.27 -2.20
CA ILE A 33 61.37 -5.47 -1.61
C ILE A 33 62.41 -5.03 -2.63
N ILE A 34 63.21 -4.01 -2.30
CA ILE A 34 64.24 -3.43 -3.17
C ILE A 34 65.61 -3.88 -2.71
N TYR A 35 66.40 -4.40 -3.63
CA TYR A 35 67.77 -4.85 -3.41
C TYR A 35 68.75 -3.91 -4.11
N ASP A 36 69.63 -3.30 -3.32
CA ASP A 36 70.76 -2.51 -3.81
C ASP A 36 71.95 -3.43 -4.06
N ILE A 37 72.52 -3.35 -5.27
CA ILE A 37 73.61 -4.21 -5.72
C ILE A 37 74.86 -3.35 -5.86
N SER A 38 75.98 -3.84 -5.35
CA SER A 38 77.26 -3.15 -5.46
C SER A 38 78.39 -4.14 -5.61
N ALA A 39 79.48 -3.72 -6.25
CA ALA A 39 80.69 -4.51 -6.38
C ALA A 39 81.91 -3.66 -5.99
N LEU A 40 82.86 -4.26 -5.29
CA LEU A 40 84.15 -3.66 -4.94
C LEU A 40 85.31 -4.55 -5.41
N ASN A 41 86.47 -3.92 -5.62
CA ASN A 41 87.72 -4.58 -5.99
C ASN A 41 87.64 -5.44 -7.26
N LEU A 42 86.83 -5.00 -8.23
CA LEU A 42 86.66 -5.66 -9.53
C LEU A 42 88.01 -5.75 -10.29
N PRO A 43 88.35 -6.90 -10.92
CA PRO A 43 89.61 -7.06 -11.65
C PRO A 43 89.68 -6.06 -12.83
N ALA A 44 90.83 -5.39 -13.03
CA ALA A 44 91.01 -4.40 -14.10
C ALA A 44 90.84 -4.99 -15.52
N ASP A 45 90.89 -6.32 -15.63
CA ASP A 45 90.92 -7.09 -16.87
C ASP A 45 89.51 -7.44 -17.38
N ILE A 46 88.46 -7.26 -16.57
CA ILE A 46 87.07 -7.57 -16.89
C ILE A 46 86.23 -6.29 -16.78
N THR A 47 85.71 -5.81 -17.91
CA THR A 47 84.98 -4.52 -17.99
C THR A 47 83.46 -4.69 -18.05
N SER A 48 82.94 -5.88 -18.35
CA SER A 48 81.52 -6.21 -18.40
C SER A 48 81.29 -7.72 -18.22
N GLY A 49 80.09 -8.11 -17.77
CA GLY A 49 79.66 -9.50 -17.66
C GLY A 49 78.16 -9.62 -17.40
N ASP A 50 77.67 -10.86 -17.30
CA ASP A 50 76.26 -11.14 -17.05
C ASP A 50 75.98 -11.22 -15.54
N LEU A 51 74.82 -10.71 -15.12
CA LEU A 51 74.29 -10.87 -13.77
C LEU A 51 73.13 -11.87 -13.79
N SER A 52 73.27 -13.01 -13.12
CA SER A 52 72.15 -13.95 -12.92
C SER A 52 71.50 -13.73 -11.57
N PHE A 53 70.17 -13.70 -11.55
CA PHE A 53 69.35 -13.51 -10.37
C PHE A 53 68.60 -14.80 -10.04
N LYS A 54 68.54 -15.15 -8.76
CA LYS A 54 67.73 -16.27 -8.30
C LYS A 54 67.00 -15.87 -7.03
N LEU A 55 65.68 -15.72 -7.15
CA LEU A 55 64.78 -15.57 -6.02
C LEU A 55 64.51 -16.96 -5.42
N ASN A 56 64.69 -17.10 -4.12
CA ASN A 56 64.29 -18.30 -3.37
C ASN A 56 63.39 -17.87 -2.22
N ALA A 57 62.29 -18.58 -2.02
CA ALA A 57 61.43 -18.42 -0.86
C ALA A 57 61.59 -19.60 0.08
N LYS A 58 61.39 -19.36 1.38
CA LYS A 58 61.40 -20.42 2.38
C LYS A 58 60.17 -21.31 2.28
N HIS A 59 59.02 -20.67 2.06
CA HIS A 59 57.72 -21.31 1.82
C HIS A 59 57.18 -20.85 0.46
N GLU A 60 56.45 -21.73 -0.23
CA GLU A 60 55.70 -21.34 -1.43
C GLU A 60 54.40 -20.69 -0.95
N THR A 61 54.28 -19.38 -1.14
CA THR A 61 53.14 -18.55 -0.71
C THR A 61 52.64 -17.68 -1.86
N ASN A 62 51.49 -17.03 -1.70
CA ASN A 62 50.87 -16.19 -2.73
C ASN A 62 51.21 -14.70 -2.61
N ASN A 63 51.85 -14.30 -1.51
CA ASN A 63 52.09 -12.89 -1.17
C ASN A 63 53.24 -12.19 -1.92
N TYR A 64 53.79 -12.78 -2.99
CA TYR A 64 54.79 -12.11 -3.82
C TYR A 64 54.80 -12.56 -5.28
N ASP A 65 55.17 -11.64 -6.19
CA ASP A 65 55.39 -11.93 -7.60
C ASP A 65 56.73 -12.64 -7.79
N LYS A 66 56.73 -13.78 -8.48
CA LYS A 66 57.94 -14.55 -8.77
C LYS A 66 58.83 -13.87 -9.83
N THR A 67 58.33 -12.84 -10.49
CA THR A 67 59.05 -12.04 -11.49
C THR A 67 59.96 -11.01 -10.81
N ILE A 68 61.24 -11.03 -11.17
CA ILE A 68 62.22 -10.04 -10.67
C ILE A 68 62.23 -8.85 -11.63
N GLU A 69 62.03 -7.64 -11.11
CA GLU A 69 62.20 -6.41 -11.87
C GLU A 69 63.58 -5.81 -11.58
N ILE A 70 64.23 -5.26 -12.62
CA ILE A 70 65.52 -4.61 -12.50
C ILE A 70 65.46 -3.16 -12.95
N SER A 71 66.33 -2.35 -12.37
CA SER A 71 66.56 -0.97 -12.77
C SER A 71 68.02 -0.78 -13.13
N ARG A 72 68.29 -0.06 -14.21
CA ARG A 72 69.66 0.28 -14.63
C ARG A 72 70.10 1.69 -14.23
N ASP A 73 69.17 2.53 -13.81
CA ASP A 73 69.35 3.98 -13.60
C ASP A 73 69.19 4.40 -12.12
N GLY A 74 69.38 3.45 -11.20
CA GLY A 74 69.29 3.69 -9.76
C GLY A 74 67.86 3.70 -9.21
N GLY A 75 66.91 3.06 -9.89
CA GLY A 75 65.52 2.90 -9.45
C GLY A 75 64.55 3.93 -10.03
N LYS A 76 64.92 4.67 -11.08
CA LYS A 76 64.04 5.65 -11.73
C LYS A 76 63.13 4.98 -12.78
N SER A 77 63.61 3.94 -13.43
CA SER A 77 62.84 3.08 -14.32
C SER A 77 63.10 1.60 -14.01
N TRP A 78 62.09 0.76 -14.26
CA TRP A 78 62.10 -0.67 -13.94
C TRP A 78 61.65 -1.49 -15.16
N GLU A 79 62.31 -2.61 -15.39
CA GLU A 79 61.97 -3.60 -16.43
C GLU A 79 61.93 -5.01 -15.82
N ALA A 80 60.94 -5.83 -16.20
CA ALA A 80 60.89 -7.22 -15.79
C ALA A 80 62.02 -8.02 -16.46
N LEU A 81 62.71 -8.87 -15.69
CA LEU A 81 63.63 -9.85 -16.26
C LEU A 81 62.86 -10.93 -17.03
N ASP A 82 63.48 -11.45 -18.07
CA ASP A 82 62.95 -12.60 -18.79
C ASP A 82 63.08 -13.89 -17.95
N GLU A 83 62.49 -14.98 -18.43
CA GLU A 83 62.48 -16.29 -17.73
C GLU A 83 63.89 -16.85 -17.44
N SER A 84 64.94 -16.34 -18.10
CA SER A 84 66.31 -16.75 -17.80
C SER A 84 66.84 -16.14 -16.49
N ASN A 85 66.19 -15.07 -15.99
CA ASN A 85 66.64 -14.26 -14.87
C ASN A 85 68.11 -13.78 -15.02
N VAL A 86 68.56 -13.54 -16.27
CA VAL A 86 69.91 -13.06 -16.56
C VAL A 86 69.87 -11.68 -17.20
N LEU A 87 70.53 -10.71 -16.55
CA LEU A 87 70.80 -9.40 -17.11
C LEU A 87 72.13 -9.41 -17.86
N LYS A 88 72.06 -9.27 -19.19
CA LYS A 88 73.24 -9.38 -20.06
C LYS A 88 74.04 -8.08 -20.18
N ASP A 89 75.33 -8.24 -20.47
CA ASP A 89 76.26 -7.18 -20.88
C ASP A 89 76.34 -6.01 -19.87
N VAL A 90 76.31 -6.30 -18.57
CA VAL A 90 76.39 -5.29 -17.51
C VAL A 90 77.83 -4.82 -17.36
N LYS A 91 78.07 -3.51 -17.55
CA LYS A 91 79.38 -2.93 -17.26
C LYS A 91 79.61 -2.89 -15.75
N PHE A 92 80.76 -3.37 -15.32
CA PHE A 92 81.03 -3.56 -13.90
C PHE A 92 81.16 -2.24 -13.12
N ASP A 93 81.59 -1.16 -13.77
CA ASP A 93 81.58 0.19 -13.20
C ASP A 93 80.18 0.79 -13.02
N GLN A 94 79.15 0.16 -13.62
CA GLN A 94 77.73 0.52 -13.52
C GLN A 94 76.93 -0.40 -12.59
N ILE A 95 77.54 -1.43 -11.98
CA ILE A 95 76.82 -2.36 -11.08
C ILE A 95 76.12 -1.60 -9.95
N SER A 96 76.74 -0.54 -9.42
CA SER A 96 76.19 0.28 -8.34
C SER A 96 74.94 1.09 -8.73
N THR A 97 74.61 1.18 -10.02
CA THR A 97 73.35 1.76 -10.50
C THR A 97 72.28 0.70 -10.77
N ILE A 98 72.63 -0.59 -10.69
CA ILE A 98 71.69 -1.69 -10.83
C ILE A 98 70.94 -1.90 -9.52
N LYS A 99 69.62 -1.96 -9.60
CA LYS A 99 68.76 -2.40 -8.50
C LYS A 99 67.89 -3.55 -8.97
N ALA A 100 67.52 -4.43 -8.06
CA ALA A 100 66.46 -5.41 -8.28
C ALA A 100 65.31 -5.14 -7.32
N ARG A 101 64.09 -5.49 -7.69
CA ARG A 101 62.96 -5.50 -6.78
C ARG A 101 62.02 -6.67 -7.06
N VAL A 102 61.33 -7.09 -6.02
CA VAL A 102 60.29 -8.11 -6.04
C VAL A 102 59.02 -7.48 -5.49
N ARG A 103 57.91 -7.64 -6.20
CA ARG A 103 56.62 -7.09 -5.77
C ARG A 103 56.00 -7.99 -4.71
N VAL A 104 55.57 -7.40 -3.59
CA VAL A 104 54.68 -8.03 -2.61
C VAL A 104 53.25 -7.87 -3.13
N ILE A 105 52.50 -8.96 -3.09
CA ILE A 105 51.12 -9.03 -3.56
C ILE A 105 50.23 -9.06 -2.33
N ASN A 106 49.25 -8.15 -2.27
CA ASN A 106 48.08 -8.31 -1.41
C ASN A 106 47.15 -9.27 -2.13
N ASP A 107 47.14 -10.52 -1.70
CA ASP A 107 46.20 -11.51 -2.20
C ASP A 107 44.86 -11.41 -1.46
N ASN A 108 43.96 -12.37 -1.67
CA ASN A 108 42.63 -12.38 -1.06
C ASN A 108 42.65 -13.36 0.11
N GLY A 109 42.54 -12.87 1.33
CA GLY A 109 42.62 -13.67 2.55
C GLY A 109 41.34 -14.42 2.89
N GLU A 110 40.24 -14.20 2.17
CA GLU A 110 39.04 -15.06 2.27
C GLU A 110 39.32 -16.51 1.80
N LEU A 111 40.41 -16.73 1.06
CA LEU A 111 40.87 -18.05 0.65
C LEU A 111 41.71 -18.73 1.76
N GLU A 112 41.32 -19.94 2.13
CA GLU A 112 41.93 -20.72 3.24
C GLU A 112 43.47 -20.85 3.19
N ASN A 113 44.09 -20.78 2.00
CA ASN A 113 45.55 -20.92 1.85
C ASN A 113 46.31 -19.57 1.86
N ASN A 114 45.60 -18.46 1.99
CA ASN A 114 46.15 -17.12 1.95
C ASN A 114 46.18 -16.47 3.34
N GLN A 115 45.74 -17.19 4.38
CA GLN A 115 45.79 -16.71 5.76
C GLN A 115 46.94 -17.36 6.50
N ASN A 116 47.58 -16.60 7.39
CA ASN A 116 48.71 -17.04 8.21
C ASN A 116 49.87 -17.62 7.35
N GLU A 117 50.16 -17.08 6.16
CA GLU A 117 51.15 -17.64 5.25
C GLU A 117 52.60 -17.51 5.78
N GLY A 118 53.36 -18.60 5.66
CA GLY A 118 54.76 -18.66 6.08
C GLY A 118 54.94 -19.25 7.49
N GLU A 119 55.89 -18.71 8.26
CA GLU A 119 56.19 -19.17 9.61
C GLU A 119 55.80 -18.13 10.66
N MET A 120 55.13 -18.57 11.73
CA MET A 120 54.86 -17.70 12.89
C MET A 120 56.19 -17.29 13.55
N THR A 121 56.56 -16.02 13.43
CA THR A 121 57.76 -15.44 14.04
C THR A 121 57.49 -14.83 15.41
N GLN A 122 56.25 -14.42 15.66
CA GLN A 122 55.81 -13.82 16.92
C GLN A 122 54.41 -14.30 17.29
N ASN A 123 54.19 -14.67 18.56
CA ASN A 123 52.86 -14.89 19.11
C ASN A 123 52.35 -13.57 19.73
N LEU A 124 51.18 -13.09 19.30
CA LEU A 124 50.60 -11.82 19.72
C LEU A 124 49.64 -11.99 20.92
N SER A 125 49.22 -13.22 21.24
CA SER A 125 48.37 -13.49 22.38
C SER A 125 49.15 -13.56 23.69
N THR A 126 48.60 -12.95 24.75
CA THR A 126 49.01 -13.20 26.14
C THR A 126 48.18 -14.29 26.82
N LEU A 127 47.10 -14.73 26.19
CA LEU A 127 46.15 -15.70 26.70
C LEU A 127 46.27 -17.04 25.99
N GLY A 128 46.42 -18.10 26.77
CA GLY A 128 46.46 -19.47 26.25
C GLY A 128 45.17 -19.92 25.54
N ALA A 129 44.06 -19.19 25.72
CA ALA A 129 42.76 -19.45 25.09
C ALA A 129 42.67 -18.97 23.62
N ILE A 130 43.61 -18.15 23.16
CA ILE A 130 43.66 -17.63 21.79
C ILE A 130 44.79 -18.37 21.06
N LYS A 131 44.47 -19.00 19.94
CA LYS A 131 45.38 -19.79 19.10
C LYS A 131 45.60 -19.10 17.77
N PHE A 132 46.77 -19.38 17.18
CA PHE A 132 47.16 -18.93 15.84
C PHE A 132 47.26 -17.41 15.64
N TYR A 133 47.05 -16.61 16.69
CA TYR A 133 47.22 -15.17 16.67
C TYR A 133 48.70 -14.78 16.80
N GLY A 134 49.31 -14.40 15.68
CA GLY A 134 50.73 -14.14 15.58
C GLY A 134 51.12 -13.42 14.30
N THR A 135 52.37 -12.97 14.22
CA THR A 135 52.96 -12.45 12.98
C THR A 135 53.52 -13.62 12.18
N TYR A 136 53.07 -13.77 10.94
CA TYR A 136 53.56 -14.79 10.00
C TYR A 136 54.47 -14.13 8.95
N GLU A 137 55.64 -14.72 8.73
CA GLU A 137 56.62 -14.20 7.78
C GLU A 137 57.14 -15.30 6.85
N ASN A 138 57.26 -14.95 5.57
CA ASN A 138 57.97 -15.76 4.58
C ASN A 138 59.31 -15.11 4.21
N GLU A 139 60.43 -15.81 4.46
CA GLU A 139 61.76 -15.31 4.10
C GLU A 139 62.01 -15.47 2.59
N LEU A 140 62.28 -14.35 1.92
CA LEU A 140 62.72 -14.26 0.53
C LEU A 140 64.22 -13.93 0.48
N SER A 141 64.97 -14.74 -0.27
CA SER A 141 66.39 -14.54 -0.53
C SER A 141 66.66 -14.29 -2.01
N LEU A 142 67.32 -13.17 -2.31
CA LEU A 142 67.78 -12.86 -3.66
C LEU A 142 69.27 -13.17 -3.76
N GLU A 143 69.61 -14.21 -4.53
CA GLU A 143 70.98 -14.53 -4.90
C GLU A 143 71.33 -13.83 -6.23
N VAL A 144 72.43 -13.08 -6.25
CA VAL A 144 72.99 -12.47 -7.46
C VAL A 144 74.37 -13.05 -7.72
N LYS A 145 74.63 -13.47 -8.96
CA LYS A 145 75.96 -13.95 -9.39
C LYS A 145 76.45 -13.11 -10.56
N ALA A 146 77.71 -12.69 -10.47
CA ALA A 146 78.41 -12.05 -11.57
C ALA A 146 79.35 -13.07 -12.23
N ASP A 147 79.08 -13.40 -13.50
CA ASP A 147 79.94 -14.21 -14.38
C ASP A 147 80.44 -15.56 -13.80
N GLY A 148 79.69 -16.14 -12.85
CA GLY A 148 79.93 -17.50 -12.32
C GLY A 148 81.05 -17.67 -11.28
N PHE A 149 81.72 -16.60 -10.84
CA PHE A 149 82.86 -16.69 -9.90
C PHE A 149 82.61 -16.06 -8.52
N ILE A 150 81.64 -15.15 -8.39
CA ILE A 150 81.33 -14.43 -7.14
C ILE A 150 79.81 -14.33 -6.99
N SER A 151 79.29 -14.72 -5.84
CA SER A 151 77.86 -14.68 -5.50
C SER A 151 77.63 -13.87 -4.22
N ALA A 152 76.55 -13.12 -4.19
CA ALA A 152 76.06 -12.44 -3.00
C ALA A 152 74.58 -12.73 -2.81
N LEU A 153 74.12 -12.70 -1.57
CA LEU A 153 72.75 -13.04 -1.21
C LEU A 153 72.26 -12.06 -0.15
N ALA A 154 71.02 -11.62 -0.30
CA ALA A 154 70.32 -10.79 0.67
C ALA A 154 68.98 -11.42 1.02
N ASN A 155 68.65 -11.42 2.31
CA ASN A 155 67.37 -11.87 2.82
C ASN A 155 66.47 -10.67 3.10
N ALA A 156 65.18 -10.87 2.88
CA ALA A 156 64.09 -10.01 3.32
C ALA A 156 62.91 -10.91 3.72
N SER A 157 61.94 -10.37 4.44
CA SER A 157 60.70 -11.07 4.78
C SER A 157 59.52 -10.38 4.11
N VAL A 158 58.56 -11.19 3.67
CA VAL A 158 57.19 -10.75 3.42
C VAL A 158 56.37 -11.07 4.67
N VAL A 159 55.53 -10.14 5.10
CA VAL A 159 54.66 -10.28 6.28
C VAL A 159 53.22 -10.40 5.82
N ASP A 160 52.67 -11.56 6.10
CA ASP A 160 51.27 -11.89 5.90
C ASP A 160 50.39 -10.95 6.72
N ASN A 161 49.33 -10.42 6.11
CA ASN A 161 48.40 -9.52 6.78
C ASN A 161 47.06 -10.16 7.13
N ASP A 162 46.78 -11.36 6.66
CA ASP A 162 45.48 -12.02 6.79
C ASP A 162 45.52 -13.10 7.88
N HIS A 163 44.88 -12.86 9.02
CA HIS A 163 44.96 -13.73 10.19
C HIS A 163 43.82 -14.74 10.24
N ASN A 164 44.14 -15.99 10.58
CA ASN A 164 43.15 -16.99 10.98
C ASN A 164 43.31 -17.36 12.46
N VAL A 165 42.45 -16.80 13.31
CA VAL A 165 42.53 -16.84 14.78
C VAL A 165 41.41 -17.69 15.38
N TYR A 166 41.75 -18.47 16.42
CA TYR A 166 40.80 -19.38 17.08
C TYR A 166 40.76 -19.20 18.60
N LEU A 167 39.58 -18.92 19.15
CA LEU A 167 39.30 -18.92 20.59
C LEU A 167 38.80 -20.30 21.03
N ASP A 168 39.70 -21.12 21.59
CA ASP A 168 39.36 -22.46 22.12
C ASP A 168 38.91 -22.47 23.59
N GLY A 169 39.04 -21.33 24.27
CA GLY A 169 38.63 -21.12 25.66
C GLY A 169 37.97 -19.76 25.88
N THR A 170 37.36 -19.59 27.05
CA THR A 170 36.67 -18.33 27.38
C THR A 170 37.66 -17.24 27.80
N ILE A 171 37.62 -16.09 27.15
CA ILE A 171 38.29 -14.89 27.66
C ILE A 171 37.47 -14.35 28.83
N ARG A 172 38.11 -14.25 30.01
CA ARG A 172 37.49 -13.76 31.26
C ARG A 172 38.05 -12.42 31.73
N GLU A 173 39.08 -11.93 31.04
CA GLU A 173 39.73 -10.68 31.38
C GLU A 173 38.90 -9.51 30.85
N LYS A 174 38.42 -8.67 31.78
CA LYS A 174 37.61 -7.50 31.44
C LYS A 174 38.45 -6.50 30.64
N GLY A 175 37.94 -6.11 29.49
CA GLY A 175 38.57 -5.15 28.57
C GLY A 175 39.71 -5.75 27.75
N TYR A 176 39.83 -7.08 27.66
CA TYR A 176 40.79 -7.69 26.76
C TYR A 176 40.45 -7.34 25.31
N GLU A 177 41.43 -6.89 24.56
CA GLU A 177 41.29 -6.44 23.17
C GLU A 177 41.97 -7.45 22.24
N ILE A 178 41.24 -7.89 21.22
CA ILE A 178 41.77 -8.63 20.08
C ILE A 178 41.77 -7.66 18.91
N ASN A 179 42.96 -7.31 18.41
CA ASN A 179 43.12 -6.46 17.23
C ASN A 179 43.79 -7.27 16.12
N LEU A 180 43.12 -7.49 15.00
CA LEU A 180 43.68 -8.31 13.93
C LEU A 180 44.51 -7.51 12.91
N ASP A 181 44.60 -6.18 13.03
CA ASP A 181 45.29 -5.28 12.07
C ASP A 181 44.67 -5.35 10.65
N ASP A 182 45.04 -4.47 9.71
CA ASP A 182 44.47 -4.52 8.36
C ASP A 182 44.81 -5.85 7.63
N GLY A 183 43.84 -6.44 6.94
CA GLY A 183 43.86 -7.72 6.21
C GLY A 183 42.47 -8.37 6.17
N ASP A 184 42.29 -9.40 5.35
CA ASP A 184 41.05 -10.20 5.31
C ASP A 184 41.11 -11.28 6.41
N ASP A 185 40.69 -10.93 7.62
CA ASP A 185 40.88 -11.74 8.82
C ASP A 185 39.71 -12.69 9.10
N THR A 186 39.99 -13.78 9.81
CA THR A 186 38.99 -14.73 10.30
C THR A 186 39.18 -15.01 11.77
N LEU A 187 38.14 -14.77 12.57
CA LEU A 187 38.07 -15.08 13.99
C LEU A 187 36.97 -16.10 14.30
N THR A 188 37.38 -17.30 14.72
CA THR A 188 36.44 -18.32 15.23
C THR A 188 36.39 -18.33 16.75
N ILE A 189 35.19 -18.14 17.32
CA ILE A 189 34.94 -18.18 18.76
C ILE A 189 34.22 -19.49 19.11
N ALA A 190 34.95 -20.48 19.63
CA ALA A 190 34.38 -21.79 19.97
C ALA A 190 33.90 -21.91 21.42
N ALA A 191 34.27 -20.97 22.31
CA ALA A 191 33.92 -21.01 23.72
C ALA A 191 33.22 -19.73 24.19
N GLY A 192 33.94 -18.61 24.29
CA GLY A 192 33.29 -17.33 24.55
C GLY A 192 34.20 -16.17 24.90
N ALA A 193 33.64 -14.98 24.95
CA ALA A 193 34.35 -13.74 25.27
C ALA A 193 33.53 -12.91 26.26
N GLN A 194 34.07 -12.70 27.47
CA GLN A 194 33.42 -11.89 28.49
C GLN A 194 34.06 -10.52 28.58
N LYS A 195 33.26 -9.48 28.29
CA LYS A 195 33.66 -8.08 28.41
C LYS A 195 34.93 -7.79 27.61
N SER A 196 35.04 -8.39 26.43
CA SER A 196 36.17 -8.22 25.51
C SER A 196 35.80 -7.29 24.36
N VAL A 197 36.81 -6.73 23.71
CA VAL A 197 36.70 -5.95 22.48
C VAL A 197 37.39 -6.72 21.36
N ILE A 198 36.74 -6.78 20.20
CA ILE A 198 37.25 -7.38 18.98
C ILE A 198 37.23 -6.29 17.92
N ASP A 199 38.35 -6.11 17.24
CA ASP A 199 38.56 -5.08 16.22
C ASP A 199 39.37 -5.74 15.08
N THR A 200 38.75 -5.97 13.92
CA THR A 200 39.42 -6.65 12.78
C THR A 200 40.00 -5.67 11.75
N LYS A 201 39.64 -4.39 11.86
CA LYS A 201 40.23 -3.26 11.12
C LYS A 201 39.70 -3.07 9.71
N ALA A 202 40.43 -3.49 8.69
CA ALA A 202 40.08 -3.15 7.32
C ALA A 202 40.47 -4.32 6.44
N GLY A 203 39.55 -4.72 5.58
CA GLY A 203 39.59 -5.98 4.85
C GLY A 203 38.25 -6.67 4.96
N ASN A 204 38.06 -7.73 4.19
CA ASN A 204 36.83 -8.51 4.19
C ASN A 204 36.92 -9.56 5.32
N ASP A 205 36.46 -9.19 6.50
CA ASP A 205 36.64 -9.95 7.72
C ASP A 205 35.49 -10.93 7.99
N MET A 206 35.81 -12.00 8.73
CA MET A 206 34.84 -13.00 9.14
C MET A 206 34.93 -13.34 10.63
N ILE A 207 33.84 -13.13 11.36
CA ILE A 207 33.70 -13.56 12.76
C ILE A 207 32.67 -14.69 12.87
N VAL A 208 33.06 -15.84 13.42
CA VAL A 208 32.20 -17.02 13.53
C VAL A 208 32.09 -17.51 14.98
N PHE A 209 30.89 -17.45 15.55
CA PHE A 209 30.56 -18.11 16.81
C PHE A 209 30.23 -19.58 16.56
N GLY A 210 31.06 -20.45 17.14
CA GLY A 210 30.85 -21.90 17.15
C GLY A 210 29.62 -22.30 17.98
N ALA A 211 29.25 -23.58 17.88
CA ALA A 211 28.08 -24.10 18.58
C ALA A 211 28.22 -23.94 20.10
N GLY A 212 27.24 -23.31 20.74
CA GLY A 212 27.24 -23.06 22.19
C GLY A 212 28.17 -21.92 22.66
N ALA A 213 28.87 -21.23 21.74
CA ALA A 213 29.74 -20.12 22.11
C ALA A 213 28.95 -18.91 22.59
N TYR A 214 29.53 -18.08 23.45
CA TYR A 214 28.83 -16.89 23.93
C TYR A 214 29.68 -15.63 24.06
N MET A 215 29.04 -14.47 23.96
CA MET A 215 29.64 -13.18 24.28
C MET A 215 28.79 -12.39 25.28
N GLU A 216 29.46 -11.75 26.23
CA GLU A 216 28.86 -10.80 27.17
C GLU A 216 29.54 -9.45 26.96
N GLY A 217 28.78 -8.41 26.64
CA GLY A 217 29.33 -7.09 26.37
C GLY A 217 29.88 -6.37 27.61
N LEU A 218 30.46 -5.19 27.41
CA LEU A 218 31.24 -4.50 28.44
C LEU A 218 30.39 -3.98 29.61
N ARG A 219 29.14 -3.62 29.33
CA ARG A 219 28.21 -2.94 30.22
C ARG A 219 26.84 -3.60 30.13
N GLU A 220 26.21 -3.85 31.28
CA GLU A 220 24.88 -4.48 31.33
C GLU A 220 23.76 -3.50 30.91
N ASP A 221 24.02 -2.20 30.96
CA ASP A 221 23.06 -1.11 30.73
C ASP A 221 23.24 -0.37 29.41
N ASP A 222 24.21 -0.75 28.58
CA ASP A 222 24.61 0.01 27.39
C ASP A 222 24.76 -0.93 26.18
N LYS A 223 23.65 -1.15 25.46
CA LYS A 223 23.59 -2.01 24.27
C LYS A 223 24.35 -1.45 23.05
N GLU A 224 24.66 -0.16 23.05
CA GLU A 224 25.41 0.52 21.99
C GLU A 224 26.92 0.53 22.25
N ALA A 225 27.37 -0.07 23.37
CA ALA A 225 28.78 -0.25 23.62
C ALA A 225 29.34 -1.24 22.59
N VAL A 226 29.99 -0.71 21.56
CA VAL A 226 30.57 -1.51 20.48
C VAL A 226 31.66 -2.44 21.04
N ASN A 227 31.37 -3.73 20.96
CA ASN A 227 32.20 -4.84 21.42
C ASN A 227 32.95 -5.50 20.27
N VAL A 228 32.35 -5.49 19.08
CA VAL A 228 32.91 -6.05 17.86
C VAL A 228 32.89 -4.96 16.82
N LYS A 229 34.05 -4.70 16.20
CA LYS A 229 34.24 -3.79 15.08
C LYS A 229 34.89 -4.58 13.97
N MET A 230 34.24 -4.64 12.82
CA MET A 230 34.79 -5.35 11.67
C MET A 230 35.56 -4.38 10.76
N GLY A 231 34.91 -3.31 10.33
CA GLY A 231 35.57 -2.07 9.91
C GLY A 231 35.32 -1.77 8.45
N ASP A 232 36.33 -1.43 7.65
CA ASP A 232 36.08 -1.15 6.23
C ASP A 232 36.21 -2.46 5.43
N GLY A 233 35.17 -2.93 4.75
CA GLY A 233 35.22 -4.13 3.89
C GLY A 233 33.93 -4.94 3.87
N ASP A 234 33.80 -5.90 2.94
CA ASP A 234 32.62 -6.76 2.87
C ASP A 234 32.64 -7.79 4.02
N ASP A 235 32.08 -7.42 5.18
CA ASP A 235 32.28 -8.15 6.43
C ASP A 235 31.19 -9.20 6.71
N THR A 236 31.57 -10.30 7.38
CA THR A 236 30.63 -11.38 7.76
C THR A 236 30.67 -11.70 9.25
N PHE A 237 29.56 -11.44 9.94
CA PHE A 237 29.31 -11.88 11.31
C PHE A 237 28.33 -13.05 11.36
N LYS A 238 28.77 -14.19 11.90
CA LYS A 238 27.99 -15.44 11.93
C LYS A 238 27.87 -16.03 13.34
N MET A 239 26.64 -16.39 13.70
CA MET A 239 26.32 -17.14 14.91
C MET A 239 25.65 -18.48 14.59
N ASN A 240 26.26 -19.57 15.07
CA ASN A 240 25.76 -20.93 14.86
C ASN A 240 24.89 -21.44 16.03
N VAL A 241 24.31 -22.63 15.84
CA VAL A 241 23.40 -23.29 16.77
C VAL A 241 23.85 -23.22 18.24
N GLY A 242 22.95 -22.76 19.11
CA GLY A 242 23.21 -22.75 20.54
C GLY A 242 24.08 -21.60 21.03
N SER A 243 24.60 -20.74 20.14
CA SER A 243 25.38 -19.57 20.53
C SER A 243 24.50 -18.44 21.09
N ALA A 244 25.12 -17.52 21.83
CA ALA A 244 24.41 -16.41 22.48
C ALA A 244 25.24 -15.13 22.59
N ILE A 245 24.60 -13.97 22.54
CA ILE A 245 25.22 -12.68 22.77
C ILE A 245 24.30 -11.81 23.64
N PHE A 246 24.90 -11.08 24.58
CA PHE A 246 24.17 -10.29 25.57
C PHE A 246 24.83 -8.92 25.75
N HIS A 247 24.03 -7.86 25.67
CA HIS A 247 24.45 -6.48 26.00
C HIS A 247 25.65 -6.01 25.18
N ALA A 248 25.70 -6.34 23.88
CA ALA A 248 26.84 -6.04 23.01
C ALA A 248 26.39 -5.29 21.75
N GLY A 249 27.20 -4.31 21.34
CA GLY A 249 27.12 -3.74 19.99
C GLY A 249 28.09 -4.45 19.04
N VAL A 250 27.61 -4.82 17.85
CA VAL A 250 28.40 -5.32 16.74
C VAL A 250 28.31 -4.29 15.62
N ASP A 251 29.45 -3.76 15.21
CA ASP A 251 29.59 -2.79 14.14
C ASP A 251 30.34 -3.48 13.00
N LEU A 252 29.62 -3.79 11.92
CA LEU A 252 30.19 -4.38 10.71
C LEU A 252 31.03 -3.33 9.98
N GLY A 253 30.70 -2.04 10.08
CA GLY A 253 31.54 -0.93 9.65
C GLY A 253 31.06 -0.27 8.35
N ASP A 254 31.88 0.61 7.76
CA ASP A 254 31.46 1.57 6.73
C ASP A 254 32.06 1.27 5.34
N ALA A 255 31.41 1.83 4.30
CA ALA A 255 31.89 1.79 2.91
C ALA A 255 33.40 2.06 2.76
N ASP A 256 34.10 1.13 2.11
CA ASP A 256 35.47 1.35 1.66
C ASP A 256 35.56 2.51 0.65
N ALA A 257 36.78 2.94 0.34
CA ALA A 257 37.02 4.04 -0.62
C ALA A 257 36.52 3.76 -2.06
N ASN A 258 36.13 2.52 -2.37
CA ASN A 258 35.59 2.08 -3.66
C ASN A 258 34.05 1.98 -3.67
N GLY A 259 33.40 2.17 -2.52
CA GLY A 259 31.94 2.24 -2.38
C GLY A 259 31.24 0.88 -2.41
N LYS A 260 31.90 -0.18 -1.95
CA LYS A 260 31.30 -1.52 -1.76
C LYS A 260 31.61 -1.99 -0.35
N ASN A 261 30.56 -2.29 0.40
CA ASN A 261 30.62 -2.79 1.78
C ASN A 261 29.32 -3.55 2.03
N GLU A 262 29.17 -4.68 1.34
CA GLU A 262 27.99 -5.54 1.37
C GLU A 262 28.07 -6.47 2.59
N ASP A 263 27.75 -5.94 3.77
CA ASP A 263 27.92 -6.64 5.05
C ASP A 263 26.89 -7.74 5.26
N LYS A 264 27.29 -8.77 6.00
CA LYS A 264 26.47 -9.94 6.23
C LYS A 264 26.37 -10.32 7.71
N LEU A 265 25.14 -10.33 8.21
CA LEU A 265 24.79 -10.92 9.50
C LEU A 265 24.04 -12.24 9.31
N GLU A 266 24.51 -13.31 9.95
CA GLU A 266 23.84 -14.62 9.97
C GLU A 266 23.62 -15.13 11.39
N LEU A 267 22.36 -15.17 11.84
CA LEU A 267 21.95 -15.71 13.14
C LEU A 267 21.13 -17.00 12.95
N ASN A 268 21.77 -18.17 13.16
CA ASN A 268 21.16 -19.47 12.88
C ASN A 268 21.00 -20.30 14.16
N SER A 269 19.73 -20.55 14.54
CA SER A 269 19.36 -21.33 15.73
C SER A 269 20.05 -20.84 17.02
N VAL A 270 20.17 -19.52 17.18
CA VAL A 270 20.79 -18.90 18.35
C VAL A 270 19.83 -18.93 19.53
N VAL A 271 20.36 -19.26 20.72
CA VAL A 271 19.51 -19.43 21.93
C VAL A 271 19.18 -18.10 22.61
N GLY A 272 19.91 -17.04 22.29
CA GLY A 272 19.64 -15.70 22.80
C GLY A 272 20.56 -14.64 22.21
N VAL A 273 19.96 -13.67 21.54
CA VAL A 273 20.55 -12.36 21.27
C VAL A 273 19.74 -11.36 22.09
N ILE A 274 20.32 -10.82 23.14
CA ILE A 274 19.57 -10.04 24.14
C ILE A 274 20.19 -8.67 24.31
N ASN A 275 19.37 -7.61 24.21
CA ASN A 275 19.76 -6.22 24.42
C ASN A 275 21.04 -5.88 23.64
N SER A 276 21.09 -6.21 22.36
CA SER A 276 22.28 -6.07 21.52
C SER A 276 21.94 -5.28 20.26
N SER A 277 22.90 -4.56 19.69
CA SER A 277 22.75 -3.88 18.40
C SER A 277 23.69 -4.48 17.37
N PHE A 278 23.24 -4.53 16.13
CA PHE A 278 24.02 -4.86 14.95
C PHE A 278 23.86 -3.71 13.97
N THR A 279 24.97 -3.06 13.65
CA THR A 279 25.03 -1.93 12.73
C THR A 279 25.93 -2.30 11.56
N SER A 280 25.51 -1.96 10.36
CA SER A 280 26.37 -1.86 9.19
C SER A 280 26.39 -0.41 8.69
N GLY A 281 27.17 -0.14 7.66
CA GLY A 281 27.41 1.19 7.14
C GLY A 281 26.70 1.44 5.83
N SER A 282 27.33 2.21 4.94
CA SER A 282 26.77 2.44 3.61
C SER A 282 27.06 1.25 2.68
N GLY A 283 26.07 0.46 2.28
CA GLY A 283 26.25 -0.77 1.49
C GLY A 283 24.93 -1.50 1.24
N ASP A 284 24.90 -2.43 0.27
CA ASP A 284 23.72 -3.29 0.08
C ASP A 284 23.81 -4.48 1.05
N ASP A 285 23.38 -4.27 2.30
CA ASP A 285 23.66 -5.18 3.41
C ASP A 285 22.62 -6.29 3.57
N LYS A 286 23.02 -7.39 4.22
CA LYS A 286 22.17 -8.56 4.38
C LYS A 286 22.16 -9.15 5.77
N PHE A 287 21.07 -8.93 6.50
CA PHE A 287 20.86 -9.48 7.84
C PHE A 287 19.86 -10.64 7.80
N ASN A 288 20.26 -11.82 8.26
CA ASN A 288 19.42 -13.02 8.28
C ASN A 288 19.34 -13.63 9.67
N VAL A 289 18.11 -13.89 10.13
CA VAL A 289 17.80 -14.60 11.36
C VAL A 289 16.88 -15.77 11.03
N SER A 290 17.26 -16.97 11.47
CA SER A 290 16.57 -18.19 11.06
C SER A 290 16.56 -19.29 12.13
N GLU A 291 15.94 -20.42 11.78
CA GLU A 291 16.00 -21.68 12.54
C GLU A 291 15.59 -21.58 14.02
N GLY A 292 14.50 -20.87 14.32
CA GLY A 292 13.95 -20.78 15.67
C GLY A 292 14.77 -19.94 16.64
N SER A 293 15.58 -19.02 16.12
CA SER A 293 16.38 -18.09 16.91
C SER A 293 15.52 -17.25 17.86
N ASN A 294 16.09 -16.89 19.03
CA ASN A 294 15.44 -16.02 20.01
C ASN A 294 16.19 -14.69 20.12
N ILE A 295 15.53 -13.61 19.72
CA ILE A 295 16.08 -12.25 19.74
C ILE A 295 15.18 -11.34 20.57
N ASN A 296 15.77 -10.63 21.55
CA ASN A 296 15.03 -9.82 22.52
C ASN A 296 15.70 -8.47 22.78
N GLY A 297 15.01 -7.36 22.53
CA GLY A 297 15.55 -6.02 22.72
C GLY A 297 16.69 -5.70 21.73
N VAL A 298 16.61 -6.23 20.52
CA VAL A 298 17.67 -6.16 19.50
C VAL A 298 17.41 -5.00 18.55
N VAL A 299 18.48 -4.35 18.09
CA VAL A 299 18.43 -3.36 17.01
C VAL A 299 19.23 -3.88 15.82
N PHE A 300 18.63 -3.85 14.64
CA PHE A 300 19.30 -3.98 13.35
C PHE A 300 19.23 -2.61 12.66
N ASP A 301 20.36 -2.08 12.24
CA ASP A 301 20.48 -0.75 11.65
C ASP A 301 21.48 -0.79 10.50
N THR A 302 20.98 -0.92 9.27
CA THR A 302 21.80 -1.11 8.05
C THR A 302 22.10 0.19 7.31
N LYS A 303 21.67 1.34 7.86
CA LYS A 303 21.99 2.70 7.41
C LYS A 303 21.56 3.08 5.99
N GLY A 304 22.22 2.63 4.95
CA GLY A 304 21.81 3.03 3.61
C GLY A 304 22.52 2.26 2.53
N GLY A 305 21.88 2.17 1.38
CA GLY A 305 22.08 1.11 0.40
C GLY A 305 20.80 0.28 0.29
N ASN A 306 20.75 -0.70 -0.61
CA ASN A 306 19.55 -1.50 -0.82
C ASN A 306 19.62 -2.76 0.05
N ASP A 307 19.07 -2.65 1.25
CA ASP A 307 19.31 -3.62 2.30
C ASP A 307 18.29 -4.76 2.29
N THR A 308 18.69 -5.90 2.85
CA THR A 308 17.84 -7.08 2.98
C THR A 308 17.87 -7.62 4.40
N VAL A 309 16.73 -7.58 5.08
CA VAL A 309 16.55 -8.15 6.42
C VAL A 309 15.54 -9.29 6.38
N ASN A 310 15.98 -10.52 6.67
CA ASN A 310 15.14 -11.72 6.70
C ASN A 310 15.03 -12.31 8.10
N ILE A 311 13.81 -12.42 8.63
CA ILE A 311 13.49 -13.04 9.92
C ILE A 311 12.55 -14.22 9.68
N THR A 312 13.07 -15.44 9.77
CA THR A 312 12.37 -16.62 9.24
C THR A 312 12.28 -17.79 10.22
N SER A 313 11.54 -18.82 9.82
CA SER A 313 11.70 -20.20 10.33
C SER A 313 11.49 -20.35 11.84
N GLY A 314 10.41 -19.80 12.37
CA GLY A 314 10.03 -19.95 13.78
C GLY A 314 10.76 -19.01 14.73
N THR A 315 11.55 -18.05 14.21
CA THR A 315 12.23 -17.04 15.02
C THR A 315 11.24 -16.28 15.91
N VAL A 316 11.65 -16.03 17.15
CA VAL A 316 10.90 -15.23 18.12
C VAL A 316 11.63 -13.91 18.33
N ALA A 317 11.04 -12.83 17.80
CA ALA A 317 11.49 -11.46 17.97
C ALA A 317 10.58 -10.74 18.97
N ASN A 318 11.17 -10.24 20.06
CA ASN A 318 10.47 -9.41 21.04
C ASN A 318 11.24 -8.12 21.32
N GLY A 319 10.70 -6.95 21.01
CA GLY A 319 11.47 -5.71 21.10
C GLY A 319 12.58 -5.61 20.04
N LEU A 320 12.39 -6.22 18.87
CA LEU A 320 13.26 -6.00 17.71
C LEU A 320 12.94 -4.64 17.09
N LEU A 321 13.96 -3.87 16.74
CA LEU A 321 13.83 -2.69 15.88
C LEU A 321 14.70 -2.90 14.65
N VAL A 322 14.09 -2.90 13.47
CA VAL A 322 14.80 -2.93 12.18
C VAL A 322 14.78 -1.52 11.59
N LYS A 323 15.94 -1.02 11.21
CA LYS A 323 16.15 0.25 10.50
C LYS A 323 16.97 -0.03 9.26
N THR A 324 16.49 0.35 8.08
CA THR A 324 17.25 0.14 6.83
C THR A 324 17.76 1.44 6.22
N GLY A 325 16.99 2.53 6.31
CA GLY A 325 17.49 3.88 6.08
C GLY A 325 17.31 4.35 4.64
N GLU A 326 18.35 4.83 3.96
CA GLU A 326 18.20 5.29 2.56
C GLU A 326 18.43 4.13 1.58
N GLY A 327 17.47 3.77 0.73
CA GLY A 327 17.62 2.54 -0.04
C GLY A 327 16.38 2.10 -0.79
N LYS A 328 16.46 0.95 -1.46
CA LYS A 328 15.27 0.18 -1.86
C LYS A 328 15.31 -1.11 -1.07
N ASP A 329 14.72 -1.08 0.10
CA ASP A 329 14.97 -2.08 1.12
C ASP A 329 13.93 -3.20 1.09
N PHE A 330 14.37 -4.38 1.51
CA PHE A 330 13.52 -5.55 1.61
C PHE A 330 13.56 -6.14 3.02
N VAL A 331 12.45 -6.00 3.74
CA VAL A 331 12.28 -6.57 5.08
C VAL A 331 11.24 -7.68 5.05
N ASN A 332 11.63 -8.90 5.44
CA ASN A 332 10.79 -10.09 5.38
C ASN A 332 10.68 -10.80 6.73
N PHE A 333 9.45 -11.06 7.15
CA PHE A 333 9.10 -11.88 8.31
C PHE A 333 8.30 -13.09 7.86
N GLU A 334 8.93 -14.26 7.86
CA GLU A 334 8.31 -15.50 7.37
C GLU A 334 8.21 -16.56 8.47
N ASN A 335 7.01 -17.10 8.72
CA ASN A 335 6.80 -18.14 9.72
C ASN A 335 7.38 -17.77 11.10
N SER A 336 7.27 -16.50 11.51
CA SER A 336 7.95 -15.93 12.68
C SER A 336 6.98 -15.31 13.70
N LYS A 337 7.49 -14.93 14.87
CA LYS A 337 6.76 -14.13 15.87
C LYS A 337 7.44 -12.78 16.04
N PHE A 338 6.67 -11.72 15.86
CA PHE A 338 7.12 -10.33 15.89
C PHE A 338 6.30 -9.59 16.96
N GLN A 339 6.86 -9.45 18.17
CA GLN A 339 6.14 -8.89 19.31
C GLN A 339 6.78 -7.60 19.81
N ASN A 340 5.99 -6.55 20.03
CA ASN A 340 6.50 -5.24 20.48
C ASN A 340 7.70 -4.78 19.64
N SER A 341 7.67 -5.04 18.35
CA SER A 341 8.81 -4.91 17.46
C SER A 341 8.45 -3.98 16.31
N ALA A 342 9.44 -3.30 15.75
CA ALA A 342 9.24 -2.26 14.75
C ALA A 342 10.11 -2.45 13.52
N VAL A 343 9.60 -1.97 12.38
CA VAL A 343 10.33 -1.79 11.13
C VAL A 343 10.26 -0.32 10.76
N GLU A 344 11.41 0.28 10.45
CA GLU A 344 11.57 1.65 9.96
C GLU A 344 12.42 1.58 8.68
N SER A 345 11.80 1.47 7.50
CA SER A 345 12.58 1.24 6.27
C SER A 345 13.21 2.49 5.69
N GLY A 346 12.60 3.67 5.84
CA GLY A 346 13.31 4.95 5.70
C GLY A 346 12.96 5.69 4.43
N SER A 347 13.87 5.82 3.48
CA SER A 347 13.64 6.57 2.23
C SER A 347 13.98 5.72 1.02
N GLY A 348 13.08 5.74 0.05
CA GLY A 348 13.13 5.01 -1.22
C GLY A 348 12.01 3.97 -1.30
N ASP A 349 11.88 3.30 -2.45
CA ASP A 349 10.72 2.42 -2.68
C ASP A 349 10.94 1.06 -2.02
N ASP A 350 10.41 0.89 -0.82
CA ASP A 350 10.68 -0.23 0.06
C ASP A 350 9.61 -1.33 -0.01
N VAL A 351 9.99 -2.53 0.44
CA VAL A 351 9.09 -3.68 0.52
C VAL A 351 9.16 -4.31 1.90
N VAL A 352 8.02 -4.34 2.60
CA VAL A 352 7.86 -5.05 3.88
C VAL A 352 6.89 -6.22 3.70
N LEU A 353 7.39 -7.44 3.88
CA LEU A 353 6.63 -8.69 3.75
C LEU A 353 6.45 -9.37 5.11
N ILE A 354 5.20 -9.58 5.51
CA ILE A 354 4.79 -10.39 6.66
C ILE A 354 4.04 -11.62 6.14
N ASP A 355 4.68 -12.79 6.20
CA ASP A 355 4.14 -14.03 5.64
C ASP A 355 4.05 -15.14 6.71
N HIS A 356 2.85 -15.72 6.87
CA HIS A 356 2.51 -16.75 7.86
C HIS A 356 3.05 -16.46 9.29
N SER A 357 3.08 -15.18 9.67
CA SER A 357 3.71 -14.70 10.90
C SER A 357 2.68 -14.14 11.89
N ASN A 358 3.08 -14.03 13.16
CA ASN A 358 2.25 -13.43 14.21
C ASN A 358 2.87 -12.10 14.67
N VAL A 359 2.18 -11.01 14.35
CA VAL A 359 2.52 -9.64 14.77
C VAL A 359 1.56 -9.22 15.89
N SER A 360 2.11 -8.80 17.04
CA SER A 360 1.29 -8.39 18.18
C SER A 360 2.03 -7.49 19.16
N SER A 361 1.37 -6.49 19.75
CA SER A 361 1.92 -5.76 20.91
C SER A 361 1.09 -5.89 22.17
N ASN A 362 1.74 -5.61 23.31
CA ASN A 362 1.09 -5.53 24.62
C ASN A 362 0.21 -4.27 24.76
N ASP A 363 0.53 -3.26 23.98
CA ASP A 363 -0.29 -2.06 23.73
C ASP A 363 -0.64 -1.98 22.24
N ASN A 364 -1.36 -0.94 21.83
CA ASN A 364 -1.79 -0.73 20.45
C ASN A 364 -0.75 0.01 19.58
N SER A 365 0.53 0.03 19.98
CA SER A 365 1.53 0.90 19.35
C SER A 365 2.96 0.36 19.31
N SER A 366 3.30 -0.60 20.15
CA SER A 366 4.67 -1.09 20.30
C SER A 366 5.09 -1.96 19.13
N SER A 367 4.14 -2.49 18.34
CA SER A 367 4.47 -3.10 17.05
C SER A 367 3.98 -2.22 15.91
N TYR A 368 4.89 -1.84 15.02
CA TYR A 368 4.57 -1.01 13.88
C TYR A 368 5.49 -1.26 12.69
N ILE A 369 4.99 -0.93 11.51
CA ILE A 369 5.78 -0.77 10.30
C ILE A 369 5.68 0.72 9.94
N ALA A 370 6.82 1.35 9.69
CA ALA A 370 6.95 2.69 9.14
C ALA A 370 7.84 2.60 7.90
N SER A 371 7.28 2.74 6.70
CA SER A 371 8.09 2.58 5.48
C SER A 371 8.79 3.87 5.04
N GLY A 372 8.17 5.02 5.27
CA GLY A 372 8.79 6.34 5.16
C GLY A 372 8.52 7.02 3.82
N ASP A 373 9.52 7.65 3.22
CA ASP A 373 9.34 8.38 1.96
C ASP A 373 9.61 7.44 0.77
N GLY A 374 8.72 7.30 -0.20
CA GLY A 374 8.90 6.41 -1.35
C GLY A 374 7.59 5.76 -1.79
N ASP A 375 7.58 5.09 -2.95
CA ASP A 375 6.40 4.31 -3.38
C ASP A 375 6.45 2.90 -2.76
N ASP A 376 5.98 2.74 -1.53
CA ASP A 376 6.22 1.54 -0.72
C ASP A 376 5.20 0.43 -0.92
N LEU A 377 5.62 -0.80 -0.63
CA LEU A 377 4.77 -1.99 -0.70
C LEU A 377 4.82 -2.81 0.59
N ILE A 378 3.70 -2.79 1.32
CA ILE A 378 3.51 -3.55 2.55
C ILE A 378 2.56 -4.71 2.29
N LYS A 379 2.98 -5.93 2.63
CA LYS A 379 2.28 -7.17 2.30
C LYS A 379 2.09 -8.04 3.54
N ILE A 380 0.85 -8.45 3.80
CA ILE A 380 0.49 -9.33 4.91
C ILE A 380 -0.25 -10.55 4.35
N TYR A 381 0.37 -11.73 4.45
CA TYR A 381 -0.14 -12.99 3.92
C TYR A 381 -0.25 -14.06 4.99
N GLY A 382 -1.40 -14.75 5.08
CA GLY A 382 -1.58 -15.90 5.96
C GLY A 382 -1.28 -15.61 7.45
N SER A 383 -1.30 -14.34 7.83
CA SER A 383 -0.69 -13.85 9.08
C SER A 383 -1.75 -13.38 10.06
N THR A 384 -1.34 -13.26 11.33
CA THR A 384 -2.13 -12.58 12.36
C THR A 384 -1.46 -11.26 12.70
N TYR A 385 -2.16 -10.13 12.56
CA TYR A 385 -1.63 -8.78 12.78
C TYR A 385 -2.55 -8.02 13.74
N ILE A 386 -2.17 -7.95 15.01
CA ILE A 386 -3.08 -7.50 16.08
C ILE A 386 -2.47 -6.34 16.88
N LYS A 387 -3.29 -5.34 17.25
CA LYS A 387 -2.89 -4.24 18.16
C LYS A 387 -1.63 -3.53 17.70
N SER A 388 -1.54 -3.26 16.40
CA SER A 388 -0.32 -2.83 15.74
C SER A 388 -0.63 -1.66 14.80
N LYS A 389 0.42 -1.08 14.21
CA LYS A 389 0.29 0.08 13.32
C LYS A 389 1.00 -0.14 12.00
N ILE A 390 0.55 0.56 10.97
CA ILE A 390 1.22 0.67 9.67
C ILE A 390 1.20 2.14 9.29
N TYR A 391 2.38 2.69 9.02
CA TYR A 391 2.60 4.02 8.50
C TYR A 391 3.36 3.86 7.19
N ALA A 392 2.75 4.22 6.06
CA ALA A 392 3.45 4.12 4.78
C ALA A 392 4.33 5.36 4.61
N GLY A 393 3.77 6.50 4.21
CA GLY A 393 4.40 7.80 4.44
C GLY A 393 4.13 8.75 3.27
N GLU A 394 5.15 9.36 2.69
CA GLU A 394 4.95 10.17 1.48
C GLU A 394 5.26 9.31 0.25
N GLY A 395 4.35 9.24 -0.73
CA GLY A 395 4.55 8.46 -1.95
C GLY A 395 3.29 7.70 -2.36
N ASP A 396 3.29 7.00 -3.50
CA ASP A 396 2.14 6.24 -3.97
C ASP A 396 2.15 4.81 -3.39
N ASP A 397 1.72 4.67 -2.15
CA ASP A 397 1.90 3.48 -1.32
C ASP A 397 0.85 2.39 -1.57
N ARG A 398 1.23 1.15 -1.23
CA ARG A 398 0.36 -0.02 -1.40
C ARG A 398 0.40 -0.94 -0.19
N VAL A 399 -0.78 -1.23 0.35
CA VAL A 399 -0.96 -2.25 1.39
C VAL A 399 -1.82 -3.40 0.86
N TYR A 400 -1.30 -4.62 0.97
CA TYR A 400 -2.01 -5.84 0.60
C TYR A 400 -2.20 -6.75 1.81
N ILE A 401 -3.44 -7.18 2.06
CA ILE A 401 -3.84 -8.07 3.16
C ILE A 401 -4.54 -9.29 2.57
N GLY A 402 -3.90 -10.46 2.61
CA GLY A 402 -4.42 -11.70 2.03
C GLY A 402 -4.46 -12.86 3.01
N GLY A 403 -5.58 -13.58 3.10
CA GLY A 403 -5.70 -14.77 3.95
C GLY A 403 -5.37 -14.53 5.42
N SER A 404 -5.50 -13.29 5.90
CA SER A 404 -4.94 -12.85 7.19
C SER A 404 -6.02 -12.44 8.18
N GLY A 405 -5.69 -12.50 9.48
CA GLY A 405 -6.49 -11.97 10.56
C GLY A 405 -5.88 -10.66 11.08
N VAL A 406 -6.56 -9.54 10.87
CA VAL A 406 -6.10 -8.20 11.23
C VAL A 406 -7.09 -7.59 12.22
N ASP A 407 -6.64 -7.22 13.42
CA ASP A 407 -7.53 -6.76 14.51
C ASP A 407 -6.91 -5.65 15.36
N GLU A 408 -7.68 -4.60 15.67
CA GLU A 408 -7.22 -3.43 16.42
C GLU A 408 -5.99 -2.74 15.77
N VAL A 409 -6.01 -2.53 14.46
CA VAL A 409 -4.89 -1.98 13.68
C VAL A 409 -5.20 -0.59 13.17
N ASN A 410 -4.22 0.31 13.27
CA ASN A 410 -4.30 1.61 12.62
C ASN A 410 -3.35 1.62 11.41
N ILE A 411 -3.92 1.79 10.23
CA ILE A 411 -3.19 1.95 8.97
C ILE A 411 -3.35 3.40 8.55
N ASP A 412 -2.23 4.08 8.29
CA ASP A 412 -2.18 5.47 7.84
C ASP A 412 -1.19 5.56 6.68
N LEU A 413 -1.68 5.91 5.50
CA LEU A 413 -0.89 5.96 4.26
C LEU A 413 -0.43 7.38 3.91
N ALA A 414 -0.77 8.38 4.72
CA ALA A 414 -0.32 9.76 4.55
C ALA A 414 -0.54 10.35 3.13
N ASN A 415 0.46 10.88 2.44
CA ASN A 415 0.24 11.65 1.20
C ASN A 415 0.59 10.82 -0.03
N GLY A 416 -0.36 10.62 -0.94
CA GLY A 416 -0.11 9.75 -2.08
C GLY A 416 -1.35 9.44 -2.93
N ALA A 417 -1.17 8.67 -4.00
CA ALA A 417 -2.25 7.96 -4.70
C ALA A 417 -2.32 6.49 -4.26
N ASP A 418 -2.65 6.32 -2.97
CA ASP A 418 -2.46 5.08 -2.24
C ASP A 418 -3.53 4.03 -2.50
N LYS A 419 -3.14 2.76 -2.30
CA LYS A 419 -4.01 1.62 -2.55
C LYS A 419 -4.00 0.60 -1.43
N VAL A 420 -5.19 0.10 -1.10
CA VAL A 420 -5.36 -1.02 -0.18
C VAL A 420 -6.16 -2.13 -0.83
N GLU A 421 -5.65 -3.34 -0.74
CA GLU A 421 -6.33 -4.55 -1.20
C GLU A 421 -6.48 -5.56 -0.06
N VAL A 422 -7.70 -6.01 0.19
CA VAL A 422 -8.05 -7.01 1.20
C VAL A 422 -8.70 -8.21 0.51
N VAL A 423 -8.09 -9.38 0.67
CA VAL A 423 -8.47 -10.62 -0.04
C VAL A 423 -8.62 -11.76 0.96
N ALA A 424 -9.76 -12.44 0.96
CA ALA A 424 -10.03 -13.63 1.80
C ALA A 424 -9.57 -13.47 3.27
N SER A 425 -9.76 -12.29 3.86
CA SER A 425 -9.21 -11.91 5.16
C SER A 425 -10.30 -11.56 6.17
N HIS A 426 -10.00 -11.70 7.45
CA HIS A 426 -10.79 -11.13 8.53
C HIS A 426 -10.12 -9.83 8.98
N PHE A 427 -10.79 -8.70 8.80
CA PHE A 427 -10.25 -7.38 9.13
C PHE A 427 -11.22 -6.66 10.07
N ALA A 428 -10.82 -6.49 11.32
CA ALA A 428 -11.71 -6.08 12.39
C ALA A 428 -11.17 -4.92 13.24
N ASN A 429 -12.09 -4.15 13.83
CA ASN A 429 -11.85 -3.11 14.83
C ASN A 429 -10.70 -2.15 14.49
N SER A 430 -10.55 -1.83 13.21
CA SER A 430 -9.37 -1.18 12.67
C SER A 430 -9.72 0.14 12.00
N LYS A 431 -8.75 1.05 11.98
CA LYS A 431 -8.85 2.29 11.22
C LYS A 431 -7.95 2.20 10.00
N LEU A 432 -8.50 2.51 8.84
CA LEU A 432 -7.77 2.70 7.60
C LEU A 432 -7.90 4.16 7.17
N ASP A 433 -6.82 4.92 7.37
CA ASP A 433 -6.67 6.28 6.86
C ASP A 433 -5.82 6.20 5.59
N LEU A 434 -6.45 6.41 4.44
CA LEU A 434 -5.73 6.46 3.16
C LEU A 434 -5.02 7.81 2.99
N GLY A 435 -5.29 8.79 3.87
CA GLY A 435 -4.57 10.04 3.93
C GLY A 435 -4.98 11.07 2.87
N TRP A 436 -4.06 11.97 2.51
CA TRP A 436 -4.33 13.17 1.70
C TRP A 436 -3.59 13.09 0.36
N GLY A 437 -3.77 14.07 -0.54
CA GLY A 437 -3.18 13.98 -1.88
C GLY A 437 -3.98 13.07 -2.81
N GLY A 438 -3.39 12.56 -3.89
CA GLY A 438 -4.05 11.95 -5.07
C GLY A 438 -5.12 10.87 -4.84
N GLU A 439 -5.69 10.33 -5.94
CA GLU A 439 -6.81 9.37 -5.86
C GLU A 439 -6.49 8.12 -5.02
N LYS A 440 -7.32 7.83 -4.01
CA LYS A 440 -7.22 6.64 -3.17
C LYS A 440 -8.08 5.50 -3.66
N LYS A 441 -7.58 4.27 -3.50
CA LYS A 441 -8.29 3.06 -3.96
C LYS A 441 -8.29 1.95 -2.91
N MET A 442 -9.47 1.57 -2.46
CA MET A 442 -9.67 0.38 -1.63
C MET A 442 -10.44 -0.70 -2.39
N SER A 443 -9.95 -1.94 -2.31
CA SER A 443 -10.63 -3.12 -2.85
C SER A 443 -10.73 -4.22 -1.80
N VAL A 444 -11.93 -4.78 -1.62
CA VAL A 444 -12.20 -5.92 -0.73
C VAL A 444 -12.89 -7.04 -1.51
N VAL A 445 -12.32 -8.24 -1.50
CA VAL A 445 -12.79 -9.37 -2.33
C VAL A 445 -12.66 -10.75 -1.64
N GLU A 446 -13.19 -11.78 -2.31
CA GLU A 446 -12.99 -13.20 -2.02
C GLU A 446 -13.43 -13.68 -0.62
N ASN A 447 -14.64 -13.33 -0.20
CA ASN A 447 -15.22 -13.67 1.11
C ASN A 447 -14.43 -13.09 2.29
N SER A 448 -13.98 -11.84 2.14
CA SER A 448 -13.43 -11.12 3.28
C SER A 448 -14.54 -10.73 4.26
N ASP A 449 -14.20 -10.70 5.53
CA ASP A 449 -15.09 -10.32 6.63
C ASP A 449 -14.56 -9.06 7.30
N ILE A 450 -15.26 -7.95 7.10
CA ILE A 450 -14.90 -6.62 7.59
C ILE A 450 -15.83 -6.28 8.75
N ASP A 451 -15.30 -6.10 9.97
CA ASP A 451 -16.13 -5.82 11.17
C ASP A 451 -15.58 -4.66 12.00
N GLY A 452 -16.31 -3.55 12.13
CA GLY A 452 -15.84 -2.42 12.92
C GLY A 452 -14.69 -1.64 12.25
N VAL A 453 -14.62 -1.63 10.92
CA VAL A 453 -13.55 -0.93 10.18
C VAL A 453 -14.02 0.45 9.73
N LEU A 454 -13.27 1.48 10.08
CA LEU A 454 -13.46 2.85 9.58
C LEU A 454 -12.46 3.13 8.47
N VAL A 455 -12.95 3.48 7.28
CA VAL A 455 -12.14 3.87 6.11
C VAL A 455 -12.28 5.36 5.86
N ARG A 456 -11.16 6.05 5.66
CA ARG A 456 -11.08 7.46 5.25
C ARG A 456 -10.30 7.60 3.96
N SER A 457 -10.85 8.23 2.93
CA SER A 457 -10.19 8.34 1.63
C SER A 457 -9.54 9.70 1.31
N GLY A 458 -10.09 10.83 1.76
CA GLY A 458 -9.38 12.12 1.66
C GLY A 458 -10.13 13.17 0.85
N GLU A 459 -9.43 14.04 0.11
CA GLU A 459 -10.06 15.15 -0.63
C GLU A 459 -10.00 14.99 -2.16
N ALA A 460 -9.57 13.82 -2.65
CA ALA A 460 -9.43 13.53 -4.08
C ALA A 460 -10.61 12.68 -4.58
N ASN A 461 -10.66 12.40 -5.88
CA ASN A 461 -11.70 11.52 -6.43
C ASN A 461 -11.36 10.05 -6.11
N ASP A 462 -11.92 9.54 -5.03
CA ASP A 462 -11.54 8.29 -4.43
C ASP A 462 -12.49 7.15 -4.78
N SER A 463 -12.03 5.91 -4.55
CA SER A 463 -12.86 4.75 -4.83
C SER A 463 -12.73 3.62 -3.81
N VAL A 464 -13.88 3.10 -3.41
CA VAL A 464 -14.02 1.93 -2.54
C VAL A 464 -14.86 0.88 -3.26
N SER A 465 -14.31 -0.32 -3.46
CA SER A 465 -15.02 -1.45 -4.08
C SER A 465 -15.02 -2.65 -3.15
N VAL A 466 -16.20 -3.17 -2.83
CA VAL A 466 -16.35 -4.41 -2.06
C VAL A 466 -17.16 -5.42 -2.85
N LYS A 467 -16.64 -6.63 -2.99
CA LYS A 467 -17.30 -7.72 -3.72
C LYS A 467 -17.22 -9.04 -2.99
N ASP A 468 -18.28 -9.84 -3.10
CA ASP A 468 -18.34 -11.21 -2.57
C ASP A 468 -17.89 -11.29 -1.10
N SER A 469 -18.29 -10.33 -0.25
CA SER A 469 -17.73 -10.12 1.10
C SER A 469 -18.79 -9.60 2.09
N SER A 470 -18.50 -9.66 3.39
CA SER A 470 -19.35 -9.10 4.45
C SER A 470 -18.74 -7.85 5.06
N LEU A 471 -19.61 -6.89 5.39
CA LEU A 471 -19.29 -5.73 6.21
C LEU A 471 -20.26 -5.66 7.39
N ILE A 472 -19.72 -5.46 8.59
CA ILE A 472 -20.48 -5.29 9.81
C ILE A 472 -19.92 -4.08 10.56
N ASN A 473 -20.78 -3.20 11.08
CA ASN A 473 -20.38 -2.03 11.89
C ASN A 473 -19.23 -1.20 11.30
N SER A 474 -19.15 -1.14 9.97
CA SER A 474 -18.03 -0.52 9.26
C SER A 474 -18.52 0.76 8.61
N ALA A 475 -17.63 1.72 8.38
CA ALA A 475 -18.01 3.02 7.83
C ALA A 475 -17.00 3.51 6.79
N PHE A 476 -17.51 4.23 5.79
CA PHE A 476 -16.73 4.87 4.75
C PHE A 476 -16.92 6.39 4.84
N GLU A 477 -15.84 7.12 5.11
CA GLU A 477 -15.76 8.58 5.12
C GLU A 477 -14.94 9.01 3.91
N LEU A 478 -15.61 9.46 2.86
CA LEU A 478 -14.98 9.76 1.57
C LEU A 478 -14.42 11.19 1.51
N ALA A 479 -15.05 12.11 2.25
CA ALA A 479 -14.74 13.54 2.30
C ALA A 479 -15.01 14.27 0.96
N ASN A 480 -14.09 15.06 0.42
CA ASN A 480 -14.36 15.87 -0.78
C ASN A 480 -13.87 15.14 -2.03
N GLY A 481 -14.48 15.39 -3.18
CA GLY A 481 -14.08 14.77 -4.45
C GLY A 481 -15.28 14.13 -5.14
N ASP A 482 -15.15 13.79 -6.42
CA ASP A 482 -16.17 12.97 -7.09
C ASP A 482 -15.91 11.49 -6.74
N ASP A 483 -16.42 11.03 -5.60
CA ASP A 483 -16.10 9.72 -5.03
C ASP A 483 -17.00 8.60 -5.52
N ARG A 484 -16.50 7.37 -5.41
CA ARG A 484 -17.18 6.19 -5.90
C ARG A 484 -17.13 5.00 -4.95
N VAL A 485 -18.31 4.53 -4.54
CA VAL A 485 -18.49 3.26 -3.83
C VAL A 485 -19.20 2.22 -4.69
N VAL A 486 -18.63 1.01 -4.78
CA VAL A 486 -19.23 -0.11 -5.51
C VAL A 486 -19.34 -1.33 -4.61
N LEU A 487 -20.57 -1.81 -4.41
CA LEU A 487 -20.90 -3.00 -3.63
C LEU A 487 -21.54 -4.05 -4.55
N GLY A 488 -20.96 -5.25 -4.61
CA GLY A 488 -21.45 -6.34 -5.47
C GLY A 488 -21.45 -7.68 -4.76
N ASN A 489 -22.62 -8.32 -4.60
CA ASN A 489 -22.77 -9.53 -3.78
C ASN A 489 -22.20 -9.34 -2.37
N VAL A 490 -22.65 -8.27 -1.71
CA VAL A 490 -22.18 -7.84 -0.40
C VAL A 490 -23.30 -7.92 0.63
N LYS A 491 -22.98 -8.42 1.82
CA LYS A 491 -23.82 -8.24 3.00
C LYS A 491 -23.24 -7.14 3.87
N TYR A 492 -23.86 -5.96 3.86
CA TYR A 492 -23.44 -4.82 4.68
C TYR A 492 -24.51 -4.51 5.71
N SER A 493 -24.18 -4.70 6.98
CA SER A 493 -25.14 -4.57 8.07
C SER A 493 -24.55 -3.87 9.28
N SER A 494 -25.41 -3.33 10.14
CA SER A 494 -24.98 -2.73 11.39
C SER A 494 -25.70 -3.32 12.58
N ASN A 495 -25.11 -3.33 13.78
CA ASN A 495 -25.82 -3.70 15.01
C ASN A 495 -26.66 -2.53 15.57
N ASP A 496 -26.30 -1.29 15.24
CA ASP A 496 -27.11 -0.09 15.43
C ASP A 496 -27.03 0.82 14.19
N THR A 497 -27.96 1.76 14.01
CA THR A 497 -27.97 2.59 12.80
C THR A 497 -26.85 3.64 12.73
N ALA A 498 -26.04 3.83 13.78
CA ALA A 498 -24.98 4.86 13.80
C ALA A 498 -23.61 4.29 13.39
N SER A 499 -23.41 2.98 13.56
CA SER A 499 -22.09 2.35 13.40
C SER A 499 -21.73 2.05 11.95
N SER A 500 -22.69 2.07 11.02
CA SER A 500 -22.42 1.83 9.61
C SER A 500 -23.02 2.92 8.72
N TYR A 501 -22.14 3.54 7.93
CA TYR A 501 -22.53 4.61 7.02
C TYR A 501 -21.58 4.73 5.84
N ILE A 502 -22.08 5.37 4.79
CA ILE A 502 -21.29 5.90 3.68
C ILE A 502 -21.51 7.40 3.71
N ALA A 503 -20.45 8.17 3.88
CA ALA A 503 -20.52 9.63 3.98
C ALA A 503 -19.53 10.27 3.01
N ALA A 504 -20.05 11.11 2.12
CA ALA A 504 -19.29 12.06 1.32
C ALA A 504 -19.62 13.49 1.79
N GLU A 505 -18.80 14.46 1.38
CA GLU A 505 -18.95 15.88 1.73
C GLU A 505 -19.34 16.73 0.52
N ASN A 506 -18.38 17.13 -0.32
CA ASN A 506 -18.64 17.91 -1.53
C ASN A 506 -18.14 17.14 -2.75
N GLY A 507 -18.93 17.10 -3.82
CA GLY A 507 -18.54 16.44 -5.06
C GLY A 507 -19.72 15.78 -5.75
N ASN A 508 -19.52 15.19 -6.93
CA ASN A 508 -20.56 14.40 -7.58
C ASN A 508 -20.33 12.92 -7.26
N ASP A 509 -20.90 12.48 -6.15
CA ASP A 509 -20.60 11.20 -5.54
C ASP A 509 -21.51 10.09 -6.04
N SER A 510 -20.99 8.87 -6.07
CA SER A 510 -21.73 7.73 -6.59
C SER A 510 -21.62 6.48 -5.73
N VAL A 511 -22.77 5.89 -5.41
CA VAL A 511 -22.87 4.59 -4.75
C VAL A 511 -23.64 3.62 -5.64
N THR A 512 -23.01 2.51 -6.00
CA THR A 512 -23.63 1.43 -6.78
C THR A 512 -23.71 0.15 -5.97
N ILE A 513 -24.90 -0.42 -5.85
CA ILE A 513 -25.18 -1.66 -5.12
C ILE A 513 -25.81 -2.67 -6.10
N SER A 514 -25.24 -3.87 -6.16
CA SER A 514 -25.56 -4.85 -7.22
C SER A 514 -25.42 -6.31 -6.79
N ASN A 515 -25.86 -7.23 -7.67
CA ASN A 515 -25.62 -8.66 -7.57
C ASN A 515 -26.11 -9.27 -6.25
N ASP A 516 -27.39 -9.12 -5.93
CA ASP A 516 -28.05 -9.65 -4.72
C ASP A 516 -27.44 -9.14 -3.40
N SER A 517 -26.83 -7.95 -3.41
CA SER A 517 -26.32 -7.33 -2.19
C SER A 517 -27.47 -7.02 -1.22
N ILE A 518 -27.20 -7.13 0.08
CA ILE A 518 -28.14 -6.87 1.17
C ILE A 518 -27.53 -5.80 2.09
N LEU A 519 -28.19 -4.65 2.16
CA LEU A 519 -27.82 -3.55 3.04
C LEU A 519 -28.88 -3.38 4.14
N GLU A 520 -28.47 -3.47 5.41
CA GLU A 520 -29.39 -3.40 6.55
C GLU A 520 -28.88 -2.44 7.63
N ARG A 521 -29.71 -1.44 8.00
CA ARG A 521 -29.36 -0.42 9.01
C ARG A 521 -28.13 0.41 8.63
N ILE A 522 -28.09 0.89 7.38
CA ILE A 522 -27.00 1.71 6.85
C ILE A 522 -27.50 3.14 6.62
N ASN A 523 -26.70 4.14 6.97
CA ASN A 523 -26.96 5.52 6.58
C ASN A 523 -26.10 5.92 5.37
N PHE A 524 -26.69 6.69 4.47
CA PHE A 524 -25.98 7.32 3.36
C PHE A 524 -26.11 8.83 3.56
N TYR A 525 -24.97 9.52 3.54
CA TYR A 525 -24.88 10.97 3.60
C TYR A 525 -24.09 11.40 2.36
N MET A 526 -24.78 11.79 1.30
CA MET A 526 -24.11 12.06 0.02
C MET A 526 -23.54 13.48 -0.06
N GLY A 527 -24.16 14.46 0.61
CA GLY A 527 -23.54 15.77 0.84
C GLY A 527 -23.99 16.84 -0.15
N ASP A 528 -23.08 17.69 -0.60
CA ASP A 528 -23.35 18.73 -1.59
C ASP A 528 -22.77 18.32 -2.95
N GLY A 529 -23.59 18.35 -4.00
CA GLY A 529 -23.21 18.10 -5.38
C GLY A 529 -24.25 17.28 -6.13
N ASN A 530 -23.92 16.66 -7.25
CA ASN A 530 -24.90 15.91 -8.03
C ASN A 530 -24.70 14.42 -7.79
N ASP A 531 -25.41 13.89 -6.79
CA ASP A 531 -25.11 12.57 -6.24
C ASP A 531 -25.98 11.47 -6.83
N GLY A 532 -25.46 10.24 -6.81
CA GLY A 532 -26.11 9.09 -7.43
C GLY A 532 -26.07 7.83 -6.59
N VAL A 533 -27.23 7.35 -6.13
CA VAL A 533 -27.38 6.06 -5.47
C VAL A 533 -28.14 5.10 -6.38
N ASN A 534 -27.48 4.02 -6.82
CA ASN A 534 -28.02 3.06 -7.78
C ASN A 534 -28.06 1.65 -7.19
N LEU A 535 -29.24 1.04 -7.14
CA LEU A 535 -29.51 -0.30 -6.63
C LEU A 535 -30.01 -1.20 -7.76
N SER A 536 -29.35 -2.33 -8.01
CA SER A 536 -29.69 -3.25 -9.10
C SER A 536 -29.74 -4.70 -8.67
N SER A 537 -30.93 -5.32 -8.72
CA SER A 537 -31.14 -6.70 -8.24
C SER A 537 -30.57 -6.88 -6.83
N SER A 538 -31.01 -6.05 -5.88
CA SER A 538 -30.43 -5.99 -4.53
C SER A 538 -31.46 -5.50 -3.51
N HIS A 539 -31.10 -5.55 -2.23
CA HIS A 539 -32.01 -5.32 -1.12
C HIS A 539 -31.45 -4.25 -0.18
N ILE A 540 -32.25 -3.25 0.15
CA ILE A 540 -31.97 -2.31 1.24
C ILE A 540 -33.13 -2.31 2.23
N LEU A 541 -32.81 -2.37 3.53
CA LEU A 541 -33.82 -2.39 4.57
C LEU A 541 -33.39 -1.63 5.84
N ASN A 542 -34.35 -1.06 6.56
CA ASN A 542 -34.13 -0.34 7.82
C ASN A 542 -33.06 0.76 7.73
N SER A 543 -32.93 1.41 6.58
CA SER A 543 -31.81 2.30 6.25
C SER A 543 -32.28 3.73 6.02
N ASN A 544 -31.34 4.68 6.03
CA ASN A 544 -31.64 6.08 5.70
C ASN A 544 -30.71 6.53 4.57
N ILE A 545 -31.27 7.14 3.54
CA ILE A 545 -30.52 7.69 2.41
C ILE A 545 -30.80 9.19 2.36
N TYR A 546 -29.77 9.98 2.63
CA TYR A 546 -29.77 11.42 2.54
C TYR A 546 -28.94 11.82 1.31
N LEU A 547 -29.62 12.27 0.26
CA LEU A 547 -28.97 12.68 -0.98
C LEU A 547 -28.32 14.07 -0.86
N GLY A 548 -28.84 14.93 0.01
CA GLY A 548 -28.24 16.24 0.26
C GLY A 548 -28.60 17.28 -0.81
N SER A 549 -27.71 18.22 -1.12
CA SER A 549 -28.04 19.36 -1.99
C SER A 549 -27.47 19.18 -3.40
N GLY A 550 -28.27 19.40 -4.44
CA GLY A 550 -27.84 19.46 -5.82
C GLY A 550 -28.73 18.65 -6.75
N TYR A 551 -28.20 18.18 -7.88
CA TYR A 551 -28.99 17.40 -8.85
C TYR A 551 -28.86 15.90 -8.61
N ASP A 552 -29.66 15.40 -7.68
CA ASP A 552 -29.48 14.06 -7.16
C ASP A 552 -30.32 13.00 -7.84
N THR A 553 -29.83 11.76 -7.79
CA THR A 553 -30.51 10.59 -8.32
C THR A 553 -30.52 9.41 -7.36
N PHE A 554 -31.69 8.83 -7.17
CA PHE A 554 -31.84 7.50 -6.58
C PHE A 554 -32.53 6.58 -7.58
N ASN A 555 -31.92 5.45 -7.93
CA ASN A 555 -32.53 4.46 -8.83
C ASN A 555 -32.49 3.06 -8.23
N ALA A 556 -33.64 2.40 -8.15
CA ALA A 556 -33.75 1.00 -7.78
C ALA A 556 -34.36 0.20 -8.94
N THR A 557 -33.58 -0.73 -9.52
CA THR A 557 -34.02 -1.61 -10.61
C THR A 557 -34.07 -3.07 -10.19
N ASN A 558 -35.24 -3.72 -10.28
CA ASN A 558 -35.49 -5.10 -9.87
C ASN A 558 -35.04 -5.39 -8.43
N SER A 559 -35.25 -4.43 -7.53
CA SER A 559 -34.70 -4.41 -6.17
C SER A 559 -35.80 -4.33 -5.12
N SER A 560 -35.46 -4.52 -3.85
CA SER A 560 -36.39 -4.25 -2.74
C SER A 560 -35.88 -3.13 -1.84
N VAL A 561 -36.78 -2.22 -1.47
CA VAL A 561 -36.56 -1.15 -0.50
C VAL A 561 -37.60 -1.29 0.60
N SER A 562 -37.19 -1.60 1.83
CA SER A 562 -38.12 -1.82 2.95
C SER A 562 -37.77 -0.96 4.16
N ASP A 563 -38.76 -0.39 4.83
CA ASP A 563 -38.56 0.35 6.09
C ASP A 563 -37.43 1.40 5.98
N THR A 564 -37.33 2.05 4.81
CA THR A 564 -36.21 2.94 4.46
C THR A 564 -36.72 4.36 4.26
N LEU A 565 -35.94 5.32 4.74
CA LEU A 565 -36.11 6.74 4.43
C LEU A 565 -35.21 7.09 3.25
N ILE A 566 -35.77 7.74 2.23
CA ILE A 566 -35.02 8.39 1.16
C ILE A 566 -35.42 9.86 1.17
N GLU A 567 -34.46 10.74 1.40
CA GLU A 567 -34.67 12.18 1.54
C GLU A 567 -33.62 12.93 0.70
N SER A 568 -34.06 13.85 -0.15
CA SER A 568 -33.19 14.84 -0.79
C SER A 568 -33.34 16.22 -0.16
N GLY A 569 -32.33 17.06 -0.37
CA GLY A 569 -32.26 18.45 0.07
C GLY A 569 -32.70 19.42 -1.05
N ASP A 570 -32.03 20.57 -1.13
CA ASP A 570 -32.34 21.56 -2.17
C ASP A 570 -31.75 21.12 -3.52
N GLY A 571 -32.41 21.42 -4.65
CA GLY A 571 -32.01 21.02 -6.01
C GLY A 571 -32.93 19.96 -6.65
N PHE A 572 -32.94 19.91 -7.99
CA PHE A 572 -33.79 18.98 -8.75
C PHE A 572 -33.36 17.53 -8.49
N THR A 573 -34.28 16.69 -8.03
CA THR A 573 -34.05 15.30 -7.66
C THR A 573 -34.83 14.36 -8.57
N THR A 574 -34.22 13.25 -8.99
CA THR A 574 -34.92 12.14 -9.65
C THR A 574 -34.85 10.86 -8.81
N ILE A 575 -36.02 10.33 -8.43
CA ILE A 575 -36.15 9.06 -7.71
C ILE A 575 -36.93 8.06 -8.56
N GLY A 576 -36.28 6.96 -8.94
CA GLY A 576 -36.83 5.93 -9.81
C GLY A 576 -36.86 4.54 -9.18
N PHE A 577 -37.99 3.85 -9.31
CA PHE A 577 -38.16 2.45 -8.95
C PHE A 577 -38.68 1.69 -10.18
N SER A 578 -37.86 0.86 -10.82
CA SER A 578 -38.26 0.07 -12.00
C SER A 578 -38.19 -1.43 -11.71
N GLY A 579 -39.32 -2.15 -11.78
CA GLY A 579 -39.34 -3.58 -11.43
C GLY A 579 -39.16 -3.85 -9.94
N SER A 580 -39.18 -2.81 -9.10
CA SER A 580 -38.77 -2.86 -7.69
C SER A 580 -39.96 -2.86 -6.74
N ASN A 581 -39.79 -3.50 -5.59
CA ASN A 581 -40.78 -3.49 -4.51
C ASN A 581 -40.37 -2.47 -3.45
N VAL A 582 -41.31 -1.63 -3.01
CA VAL A 582 -41.09 -0.61 -1.98
C VAL A 582 -42.10 -0.78 -0.86
N GLU A 583 -41.64 -1.17 0.32
CA GLU A 583 -42.47 -1.52 1.47
C GLU A 583 -42.20 -0.61 2.67
N ASN A 584 -43.27 -0.09 3.30
CA ASN A 584 -43.21 0.71 4.53
C ASN A 584 -42.16 1.84 4.51
N SER A 585 -41.85 2.37 3.34
CA SER A 585 -40.76 3.32 3.14
C SER A 585 -41.30 4.74 3.00
N THR A 586 -40.48 5.72 3.35
CA THR A 586 -40.83 7.13 3.19
C THR A 586 -39.86 7.74 2.19
N ILE A 587 -40.40 8.34 1.14
CA ILE A 587 -39.67 9.07 0.11
C ILE A 587 -40.06 10.54 0.23
N VAL A 588 -39.08 11.40 0.36
CA VAL A 588 -39.24 12.85 0.49
C VAL A 588 -38.27 13.52 -0.48
N THR A 589 -38.77 14.38 -1.37
CA THR A 589 -37.91 15.22 -2.22
C THR A 589 -37.86 16.67 -1.73
N GLY A 590 -37.14 17.54 -2.43
CA GLY A 590 -36.68 18.86 -1.99
C GLY A 590 -37.72 19.97 -2.09
N LYS A 591 -37.29 21.20 -2.39
CA LYS A 591 -38.19 22.35 -2.66
C LYS A 591 -38.16 22.80 -4.13
N ASP A 592 -37.44 22.06 -4.95
CA ASP A 592 -37.24 22.35 -6.36
C ASP A 592 -38.08 21.37 -7.18
N ALA A 593 -38.23 21.62 -8.49
CA ALA A 593 -38.99 20.70 -9.33
C ALA A 593 -38.37 19.31 -9.30
N ASP A 594 -39.08 18.32 -8.79
CA ASP A 594 -38.59 16.97 -8.60
C ASP A 594 -39.32 15.96 -9.49
N THR A 595 -38.76 14.77 -9.64
CA THR A 595 -39.38 13.69 -10.42
C THR A 595 -39.32 12.36 -9.70
N ILE A 596 -40.47 11.74 -9.50
CA ILE A 596 -40.61 10.39 -8.96
C ILE A 596 -41.23 9.47 -10.01
N VAL A 597 -40.57 8.34 -10.28
CA VAL A 597 -41.03 7.33 -11.23
C VAL A 597 -41.18 5.99 -10.53
N LEU A 598 -42.42 5.49 -10.45
CA LEU A 598 -42.77 4.17 -9.95
C LEU A 598 -43.16 3.31 -11.15
N ASP A 599 -42.32 2.38 -11.58
CA ASP A 599 -42.51 1.66 -12.85
C ASP A 599 -42.46 0.14 -12.66
N ARG A 600 -43.53 -0.58 -13.03
CA ARG A 600 -43.58 -2.06 -13.07
C ARG A 600 -43.18 -2.78 -11.77
N GLY A 601 -43.61 -2.28 -10.60
CA GLY A 601 -43.37 -2.93 -9.29
C GLY A 601 -44.59 -2.88 -8.36
N GLU A 602 -44.34 -3.12 -7.06
CA GLU A 602 -45.35 -3.05 -5.99
C GLU A 602 -44.92 -2.06 -4.91
N ILE A 603 -45.79 -1.13 -4.54
CA ILE A 603 -45.55 -0.09 -3.54
C ILE A 603 -46.57 -0.26 -2.40
N SER A 604 -46.15 -0.75 -1.24
CA SER A 604 -47.05 -1.11 -0.14
C SER A 604 -46.73 -0.40 1.16
N GLY A 605 -47.72 0.25 1.78
CA GLY A 605 -47.55 0.90 3.08
C GLY A 605 -46.62 2.12 3.07
N SER A 606 -46.25 2.60 1.87
CA SER A 606 -45.20 3.60 1.68
C SER A 606 -45.80 4.99 1.51
N LYS A 607 -45.00 6.01 1.84
CA LYS A 607 -45.38 7.42 1.76
C LYS A 607 -44.42 8.15 0.84
N ILE A 608 -44.97 8.98 -0.04
CA ILE A 608 -44.22 9.75 -1.02
C ILE A 608 -44.65 11.21 -0.90
N PHE A 609 -43.69 12.09 -0.70
CA PHE A 609 -43.88 13.53 -0.54
C PHE A 609 -42.89 14.27 -1.45
N THR A 610 -43.37 15.16 -2.33
CA THR A 610 -42.45 15.96 -3.16
C THR A 610 -42.24 17.40 -2.65
N GLN A 611 -43.11 17.85 -1.74
CA GLN A 611 -43.03 19.10 -0.97
C GLN A 611 -43.34 20.37 -1.78
N ASP A 612 -42.36 21.24 -2.02
CA ASP A 612 -42.54 22.50 -2.75
C ASP A 612 -41.86 22.34 -4.11
N GLY A 613 -42.30 23.07 -5.14
CA GLY A 613 -41.75 22.92 -6.50
C GLY A 613 -42.73 22.28 -7.47
N SER A 614 -42.54 22.51 -8.77
CA SER A 614 -43.43 21.93 -9.79
C SER A 614 -43.01 20.50 -10.11
N ASP A 615 -43.61 19.54 -9.41
CA ASP A 615 -43.15 18.17 -9.33
C ASP A 615 -43.84 17.23 -10.33
N GLY A 616 -43.12 16.18 -10.71
CA GLY A 616 -43.60 15.12 -11.59
C GLY A 616 -43.67 13.77 -10.89
N VAL A 617 -44.85 13.16 -10.80
CA VAL A 617 -45.02 11.79 -10.29
C VAL A 617 -45.63 10.87 -11.34
N VAL A 618 -44.91 9.80 -11.69
CA VAL A 618 -45.36 8.75 -12.61
C VAL A 618 -45.63 7.47 -11.84
N VAL A 619 -46.90 7.06 -11.81
CA VAL A 619 -47.38 5.85 -11.14
C VAL A 619 -47.70 4.78 -12.18
N GLY A 620 -46.71 3.97 -12.50
CA GLY A 620 -46.80 2.74 -13.30
C GLY A 620 -46.65 1.44 -12.49
N SER A 621 -46.60 1.53 -11.16
CA SER A 621 -46.59 0.41 -10.22
C SER A 621 -47.94 0.27 -9.52
N ASN A 622 -48.26 -0.93 -9.03
CA ASN A 622 -49.42 -1.12 -8.16
C ASN A 622 -49.14 -0.55 -6.78
N LEU A 623 -50.13 0.12 -6.19
CA LEU A 623 -50.04 0.72 -4.86
C LEU A 623 -51.05 0.08 -3.92
N THR A 624 -50.63 -0.23 -2.70
CA THR A 624 -51.50 -0.74 -1.63
C THR A 624 -51.23 -0.03 -0.31
N ASN A 625 -52.25 0.53 0.37
CA ASN A 625 -52.07 1.23 1.65
C ASN A 625 -51.02 2.36 1.62
N SER A 626 -50.88 3.02 0.48
CA SER A 626 -49.81 3.99 0.24
C SER A 626 -50.36 5.41 0.12
N VAL A 627 -49.50 6.40 0.34
CA VAL A 627 -49.83 7.83 0.25
C VAL A 627 -48.88 8.51 -0.73
N ILE A 628 -49.44 9.31 -1.63
CA ILE A 628 -48.70 10.28 -2.44
C ILE A 628 -49.26 11.67 -2.14
N ASN A 629 -48.38 12.64 -1.89
CA ASN A 629 -48.74 14.05 -1.78
C ASN A 629 -47.67 14.89 -2.48
N THR A 630 -48.04 15.66 -3.50
CA THR A 630 -47.05 16.43 -4.26
C THR A 630 -46.73 17.76 -3.59
N GLY A 631 -47.73 18.51 -3.12
CA GLY A 631 -47.56 19.49 -2.06
C GLY A 631 -47.97 20.89 -2.47
N LYS A 632 -47.04 21.78 -2.80
CA LYS A 632 -47.35 23.14 -3.29
C LYS A 632 -46.77 23.33 -4.69
N ASP A 633 -47.23 24.39 -5.36
CA ASP A 633 -46.90 24.71 -6.74
C ASP A 633 -47.56 23.75 -7.74
N SER A 634 -47.42 24.04 -9.04
CA SER A 634 -48.18 23.33 -10.07
C SER A 634 -47.58 21.96 -10.40
N ASP A 635 -48.22 20.90 -9.92
CA ASP A 635 -47.74 19.53 -10.02
C ASP A 635 -48.36 18.73 -11.17
N ALA A 636 -47.66 17.67 -11.56
CA ALA A 636 -48.09 16.73 -12.58
C ALA A 636 -48.00 15.29 -12.09
N LEU A 637 -49.16 14.64 -11.91
CA LEU A 637 -49.26 13.23 -11.56
C LEU A 637 -49.91 12.43 -12.69
N SER A 638 -49.32 11.28 -13.03
CA SER A 638 -49.87 10.36 -14.03
C SER A 638 -49.94 8.94 -13.50
N VAL A 639 -51.10 8.31 -13.67
CA VAL A 639 -51.33 6.89 -13.35
C VAL A 639 -51.43 6.13 -14.67
N ALA A 640 -50.51 5.20 -14.88
CA ALA A 640 -50.41 4.44 -16.12
C ALA A 640 -51.56 3.44 -16.32
N ASP A 641 -51.73 2.99 -17.57
CA ASP A 641 -52.75 2.00 -17.93
C ASP A 641 -52.62 0.71 -17.06
N GLY A 642 -53.76 0.23 -16.55
CA GLY A 642 -53.87 -1.06 -15.85
C GLY A 642 -53.36 -1.10 -14.41
N VAL A 643 -52.93 0.04 -13.84
CA VAL A 643 -52.46 0.13 -12.45
C VAL A 643 -53.59 -0.12 -11.46
N ASN A 644 -53.31 -0.90 -10.41
CA ASN A 644 -54.22 -1.08 -9.28
C ASN A 644 -53.81 -0.19 -8.11
N LEU A 645 -54.71 0.72 -7.71
CA LEU A 645 -54.59 1.51 -6.50
C LEU A 645 -55.57 0.94 -5.46
N LYS A 646 -55.03 0.34 -4.40
CA LYS A 646 -55.81 -0.29 -3.33
C LYS A 646 -55.57 0.40 -1.99
N ASP A 647 -56.62 0.93 -1.38
CA ASP A 647 -56.53 1.65 -0.09
C ASP A 647 -55.45 2.76 -0.14
N THR A 648 -55.30 3.41 -1.30
CA THR A 648 -54.28 4.41 -1.60
C THR A 648 -54.88 5.80 -1.59
N TYR A 649 -54.17 6.76 -1.01
CA TYR A 649 -54.56 8.17 -1.03
C TYR A 649 -53.55 8.99 -1.84
N ILE A 650 -54.05 9.75 -2.81
CA ILE A 650 -53.25 10.68 -3.61
C ILE A 650 -53.82 12.08 -3.43
N SER A 651 -52.97 13.06 -3.16
CA SER A 651 -53.30 14.49 -3.16
C SER A 651 -52.28 15.24 -4.00
N THR A 652 -52.68 16.25 -4.76
CA THR A 652 -51.70 17.12 -5.43
C THR A 652 -51.42 18.41 -4.66
N GLY A 653 -52.40 18.89 -3.88
CA GLY A 653 -52.12 19.85 -2.80
C GLY A 653 -52.58 21.26 -3.14
N ASP A 654 -51.71 22.25 -3.02
CA ASP A 654 -52.01 23.66 -3.30
C ASP A 654 -51.58 24.03 -4.74
N ASP A 655 -52.23 25.05 -5.32
CA ASP A 655 -52.00 25.57 -6.69
C ASP A 655 -52.61 24.71 -7.80
N ASN A 656 -52.30 24.99 -9.07
CA ASN A 656 -53.01 24.38 -10.19
C ASN A 656 -52.33 23.11 -10.66
N ASP A 657 -52.94 21.97 -10.34
CA ASP A 657 -52.35 20.67 -10.61
C ASP A 657 -52.93 19.99 -11.84
N SER A 658 -52.21 18.97 -12.28
CA SER A 658 -52.64 18.08 -13.35
C SER A 658 -52.53 16.62 -12.94
N VAL A 659 -53.65 15.90 -13.00
CA VAL A 659 -53.71 14.47 -12.76
C VAL A 659 -54.20 13.74 -14.00
N SER A 660 -53.49 12.72 -14.45
CA SER A 660 -53.88 11.88 -15.58
C SER A 660 -54.11 10.44 -15.16
N ILE A 661 -55.27 9.87 -15.53
CA ILE A 661 -55.63 8.48 -15.25
C ILE A 661 -55.73 7.69 -16.55
N GLY A 662 -54.88 6.67 -16.67
CA GLY A 662 -54.82 5.73 -17.79
C GLY A 662 -56.03 4.79 -17.84
N LYS A 663 -56.08 3.97 -18.89
CA LYS A 663 -57.16 2.98 -19.10
C LYS A 663 -56.99 1.79 -18.17
N GLY A 664 -58.10 1.25 -17.66
CA GLY A 664 -58.12 0.06 -16.83
C GLY A 664 -57.54 0.26 -15.43
N VAL A 665 -57.39 1.51 -14.96
CA VAL A 665 -56.97 1.80 -13.59
C VAL A 665 -58.07 1.41 -12.61
N ILE A 666 -57.69 0.75 -11.51
CA ILE A 666 -58.61 0.30 -10.46
C ILE A 666 -58.41 1.18 -9.22
N LEU A 667 -59.50 1.71 -8.66
CA LEU A 667 -59.52 2.57 -7.47
C LEU A 667 -60.24 1.88 -6.29
N GLU A 668 -59.72 0.74 -5.83
CA GLU A 668 -60.34 -0.06 -4.77
C GLU A 668 -60.05 0.56 -3.40
N GLY A 669 -61.04 1.18 -2.75
CA GLY A 669 -60.80 1.83 -1.45
C GLY A 669 -59.89 3.07 -1.52
N SER A 670 -59.48 3.46 -2.73
CA SER A 670 -58.55 4.56 -2.99
C SER A 670 -59.26 5.87 -3.29
N HIS A 671 -58.56 6.98 -3.12
CA HIS A 671 -59.07 8.32 -3.40
C HIS A 671 -57.97 9.21 -3.98
N ILE A 672 -58.32 10.01 -4.98
CA ILE A 672 -57.42 10.98 -5.62
C ILE A 672 -58.03 12.38 -5.48
N ASN A 673 -57.29 13.30 -4.86
CA ASN A 673 -57.71 14.68 -4.65
C ASN A 673 -56.79 15.63 -5.44
N GLY A 674 -57.33 16.61 -6.17
CA GLY A 674 -56.54 17.72 -6.72
C GLY A 674 -56.08 18.59 -5.55
N GLY A 675 -56.95 19.44 -5.06
CA GLY A 675 -56.74 20.11 -3.78
C GLY A 675 -57.26 21.53 -3.83
N ASP A 676 -56.42 22.48 -3.44
CA ASP A 676 -56.72 23.91 -3.47
C ASP A 676 -56.16 24.52 -4.75
N GLY A 677 -57.00 24.79 -5.75
CA GLY A 677 -56.49 25.31 -7.01
C GLY A 677 -57.53 25.37 -8.11
N VAL A 678 -57.06 25.45 -9.34
CA VAL A 678 -57.84 25.11 -10.54
C VAL A 678 -57.22 23.84 -11.12
N ASP A 679 -57.64 22.72 -10.59
CA ASP A 679 -57.02 21.43 -10.86
C ASP A 679 -57.63 20.77 -12.08
N LYS A 680 -56.78 20.08 -12.84
CA LYS A 680 -57.17 19.40 -14.06
C LYS A 680 -57.04 17.89 -13.93
N LEU A 681 -58.15 17.19 -14.14
CA LEU A 681 -58.22 15.75 -14.26
C LEU A 681 -58.34 15.33 -15.73
N PHE A 682 -57.34 14.60 -16.23
CA PHE A 682 -57.39 13.90 -17.51
C PHE A 682 -57.82 12.45 -17.30
N ILE A 683 -58.77 11.97 -18.09
CA ILE A 683 -59.20 10.57 -18.07
C ILE A 683 -59.09 9.94 -19.46
N SER A 684 -58.77 8.65 -19.50
CA SER A 684 -58.69 7.88 -20.74
C SER A 684 -59.91 6.98 -20.98
N GLU A 685 -60.78 6.83 -19.97
CA GLU A 685 -62.07 6.14 -19.99
C GLU A 685 -62.94 6.60 -18.80
N ALA A 686 -64.21 6.15 -18.76
CA ALA A 686 -65.09 6.47 -17.64
C ALA A 686 -64.59 5.80 -16.34
N ILE A 687 -64.55 6.58 -15.26
CA ILE A 687 -64.10 6.14 -13.92
C ILE A 687 -65.24 6.27 -12.89
N ASP A 688 -65.06 5.68 -11.71
CA ASP A 688 -65.94 5.94 -10.56
C ASP A 688 -65.60 7.30 -9.95
N PHE A 689 -66.40 8.33 -10.29
CA PHE A 689 -66.16 9.69 -9.80
C PHE A 689 -66.33 9.85 -8.29
N SER A 690 -66.90 8.88 -7.56
CA SER A 690 -66.88 8.90 -6.08
C SER A 690 -65.48 8.70 -5.47
N LYS A 691 -64.48 8.39 -6.30
CA LYS A 691 -63.07 8.17 -5.93
C LYS A 691 -62.15 9.34 -6.23
N VAL A 692 -62.71 10.44 -6.73
CA VAL A 692 -61.96 11.66 -7.03
C VAL A 692 -62.60 12.87 -6.37
N SER A 693 -61.81 13.90 -6.09
CA SER A 693 -62.31 15.20 -5.63
C SER A 693 -61.35 16.35 -5.93
N GLY A 694 -61.82 17.58 -5.77
CA GLY A 694 -60.98 18.78 -5.91
C GLY A 694 -60.49 18.99 -7.34
N PHE A 695 -61.35 18.82 -8.34
CA PHE A 695 -61.02 19.11 -9.74
C PHE A 695 -62.02 20.08 -10.36
N GLU A 696 -61.51 21.20 -10.87
CA GLU A 696 -62.28 22.25 -11.54
C GLU A 696 -62.39 21.98 -13.05
N VAL A 697 -61.44 21.24 -13.62
CA VAL A 697 -61.39 20.93 -15.05
C VAL A 697 -61.31 19.42 -15.28
N LEU A 698 -62.31 18.86 -15.95
CA LEU A 698 -62.28 17.50 -16.48
C LEU A 698 -61.90 17.55 -17.96
N ASP A 699 -60.85 16.85 -18.36
CA ASP A 699 -60.31 16.90 -19.72
C ASP A 699 -60.35 15.52 -20.39
N LEU A 700 -61.14 15.41 -21.47
CA LEU A 700 -61.34 14.16 -22.22
C LEU A 700 -60.39 14.04 -23.42
N THR A 701 -59.54 15.05 -23.68
CA THR A 701 -58.72 15.14 -24.90
C THR A 701 -57.46 14.26 -24.88
N THR A 702 -57.48 13.14 -24.15
CA THR A 702 -56.32 12.23 -24.01
C THR A 702 -55.98 11.56 -25.36
N SER A 703 -55.07 12.21 -26.08
CA SER A 703 -54.64 11.79 -27.41
C SER A 703 -53.57 10.70 -27.35
N LYS A 704 -53.77 9.56 -28.04
CA LYS A 704 -52.67 8.62 -28.31
C LYS A 704 -51.90 9.09 -29.54
N SER A 705 -50.62 9.39 -29.39
CA SER A 705 -49.69 9.46 -30.52
C SER A 705 -49.32 8.03 -30.90
N ASP A 706 -49.95 7.49 -31.95
CA ASP A 706 -49.37 6.36 -32.66
C ASP A 706 -48.54 6.90 -33.83
N GLY A 707 -47.46 6.22 -34.21
CA GLY A 707 -46.51 6.70 -35.21
C GLY A 707 -47.08 6.90 -36.64
N ASN A 708 -48.40 6.91 -36.81
CA ASN A 708 -49.10 7.08 -38.08
C ASN A 708 -50.26 8.10 -38.07
N GLY A 709 -50.50 8.81 -36.94
CA GLY A 709 -51.52 9.85 -36.83
C GLY A 709 -52.00 10.05 -35.40
N VAL A 710 -52.72 11.13 -35.13
CA VAL A 710 -53.37 11.36 -33.83
C VAL A 710 -54.72 10.65 -33.87
N THR A 711 -54.83 9.52 -33.17
CA THR A 711 -56.10 8.81 -33.01
C THR A 711 -56.77 9.32 -31.74
N LEU A 712 -57.90 10.03 -31.87
CA LEU A 712 -58.66 10.55 -30.74
C LEU A 712 -59.38 9.40 -30.01
N ASN A 713 -59.24 9.34 -28.69
CA ASN A 713 -60.03 8.43 -27.84
C ASN A 713 -61.33 9.13 -27.47
N HIS A 714 -62.43 8.79 -28.14
CA HIS A 714 -63.75 9.33 -27.80
C HIS A 714 -64.28 8.70 -26.52
N ILE A 715 -64.57 9.51 -25.51
CA ILE A 715 -65.07 9.12 -24.19
C ILE A 715 -66.57 9.45 -24.10
N SER A 716 -67.35 8.47 -23.64
CA SER A 716 -68.77 8.66 -23.32
C SER A 716 -68.97 8.65 -21.81
N LEU A 717 -69.49 9.74 -21.26
CA LEU A 717 -69.81 9.87 -19.84
C LEU A 717 -71.32 9.99 -19.61
N ASP A 718 -71.75 9.49 -18.46
CA ASP A 718 -73.10 9.64 -17.94
C ASP A 718 -73.01 10.26 -16.54
N LEU A 719 -73.38 11.54 -16.42
CA LEU A 719 -73.13 12.35 -15.21
C LEU A 719 -74.42 12.85 -14.59
N ASN A 720 -74.49 12.77 -13.27
CA ASN A 720 -75.53 13.37 -12.43
C ASN A 720 -74.93 14.40 -11.44
N LEU A 721 -75.79 15.04 -10.65
CA LEU A 721 -75.35 16.04 -9.66
C LEU A 721 -74.33 15.49 -8.64
N ALA A 722 -74.46 14.25 -8.20
CA ALA A 722 -73.53 13.65 -7.23
C ALA A 722 -72.15 13.44 -7.85
N ASP A 723 -72.05 13.05 -9.11
CA ASP A 723 -70.76 12.90 -9.80
C ASP A 723 -70.04 14.25 -9.89
N VAL A 724 -70.76 15.31 -10.25
CA VAL A 724 -70.20 16.68 -10.31
C VAL A 724 -69.74 17.15 -8.95
N LEU A 725 -70.54 16.90 -7.90
CA LEU A 725 -70.17 17.24 -6.53
C LEU A 725 -68.97 16.43 -6.04
N HIS A 726 -68.84 15.15 -6.40
CA HIS A 726 -67.65 14.39 -6.05
C HIS A 726 -66.42 14.98 -6.72
N ILE A 727 -66.46 15.20 -8.05
CA ILE A 727 -65.36 15.80 -8.83
C ILE A 727 -64.93 17.13 -8.22
N THR A 728 -65.86 18.04 -7.91
CA THR A 728 -65.53 19.39 -7.36
C THR A 728 -65.34 19.41 -5.84
N GLY A 729 -65.22 18.26 -5.17
CA GLY A 729 -64.97 18.20 -3.72
C GLY A 729 -66.12 18.73 -2.85
N ASN A 730 -67.35 18.62 -3.31
CA ASN A 730 -68.58 19.14 -2.73
C ASN A 730 -68.63 20.68 -2.64
N ASN A 731 -67.83 21.38 -3.44
CA ASN A 731 -67.90 22.83 -3.53
C ASN A 731 -69.06 23.27 -4.43
N LEU A 732 -70.06 23.94 -3.83
CA LEU A 732 -71.27 24.42 -4.51
C LEU A 732 -71.04 25.68 -5.35
N ASP A 733 -69.91 26.36 -5.13
CA ASP A 733 -69.54 27.59 -5.84
C ASP A 733 -68.57 27.32 -7.00
N THR A 734 -68.02 26.10 -7.10
CA THR A 734 -67.16 25.68 -8.22
C THR A 734 -67.99 25.36 -9.47
N VAL A 735 -67.56 25.89 -10.61
CA VAL A 735 -68.09 25.52 -11.93
C VAL A 735 -67.16 24.47 -12.53
N LEU A 736 -67.67 23.24 -12.72
CA LEU A 736 -66.90 22.19 -13.38
C LEU A 736 -66.81 22.49 -14.88
N ARG A 737 -65.59 22.64 -15.43
CA ARG A 737 -65.38 22.79 -16.86
C ARG A 737 -64.99 21.46 -17.48
N ILE A 738 -65.65 21.07 -18.57
CA ILE A 738 -65.37 19.83 -19.29
C ILE A 738 -64.84 20.13 -20.70
N ASN A 739 -63.60 19.72 -20.95
CA ASN A 739 -62.94 19.78 -22.26
C ASN A 739 -63.09 18.44 -22.98
N GLY A 740 -63.13 18.49 -24.31
CA GLY A 740 -63.25 17.32 -25.16
C GLY A 740 -63.14 17.72 -26.62
N ASP A 741 -63.10 16.74 -27.50
CA ASP A 741 -62.86 16.95 -28.93
C ASP A 741 -63.79 16.13 -29.84
N LYS A 742 -63.66 16.44 -31.13
CA LYS A 742 -64.32 15.75 -32.25
C LYS A 742 -63.26 15.47 -33.30
N ASP A 743 -63.33 14.28 -33.89
CA ASP A 743 -62.53 13.96 -35.07
C ASP A 743 -63.01 14.72 -36.31
N GLU A 744 -62.23 14.63 -37.38
CA GLU A 744 -62.53 15.25 -38.67
C GLU A 744 -63.85 14.76 -39.30
N PHE A 745 -64.43 13.66 -38.80
CA PHE A 745 -65.71 13.09 -39.24
C PHE A 745 -66.88 13.49 -38.33
N GLY A 746 -66.65 14.32 -37.32
CA GLY A 746 -67.67 14.82 -36.39
C GLY A 746 -68.09 13.81 -35.32
N LYS A 747 -67.39 12.69 -35.20
CA LYS A 747 -67.54 11.77 -34.05
C LYS A 747 -66.63 12.29 -32.94
N GLY A 748 -67.15 12.37 -31.73
CA GLY A 748 -66.45 13.01 -30.60
C GLY A 748 -66.80 12.39 -29.27
N ASP A 749 -66.27 13.01 -28.23
CA ASP A 749 -66.71 12.79 -26.86
C ASP A 749 -68.21 13.09 -26.72
N SER A 750 -68.88 12.38 -25.82
CA SER A 750 -70.31 12.53 -25.57
C SER A 750 -70.63 12.51 -24.09
N ILE A 751 -71.54 13.38 -23.64
CA ILE A 751 -71.97 13.44 -22.24
C ILE A 751 -73.49 13.37 -22.17
N THR A 752 -74.00 12.45 -21.35
CA THR A 752 -75.40 12.48 -20.90
C THR A 752 -75.45 13.17 -19.53
N LEU A 753 -76.25 14.23 -19.40
CA LEU A 753 -76.44 14.97 -18.16
C LEU A 753 -77.86 14.75 -17.61
N HIS A 754 -77.97 14.29 -16.37
CA HIS A 754 -79.25 14.12 -15.68
C HIS A 754 -79.56 15.31 -14.78
N ASP A 755 -80.81 15.79 -14.83
CA ASP A 755 -81.31 16.86 -13.96
C ASP A 755 -80.59 18.23 -14.10
N PHE A 756 -80.05 18.53 -15.29
CA PHE A 756 -79.50 19.85 -15.64
C PHE A 756 -80.34 20.56 -16.70
N THR A 757 -80.35 21.89 -16.68
CA THR A 757 -80.95 22.72 -17.72
C THR A 757 -79.87 23.45 -18.51
N LYS A 758 -79.95 23.39 -19.85
CA LYS A 758 -79.06 24.11 -20.75
C LYS A 758 -79.28 25.63 -20.67
N GLY A 759 -78.20 26.35 -20.45
CA GLY A 759 -78.11 27.81 -20.49
C GLY A 759 -77.52 28.34 -21.80
N GLU A 760 -76.88 29.50 -21.70
CA GLU A 760 -76.23 30.16 -22.84
C GLU A 760 -74.87 29.53 -23.16
N SER A 761 -74.46 29.60 -24.43
CA SER A 761 -73.14 29.21 -24.89
C SER A 761 -72.27 30.44 -25.09
N ASN A 762 -71.13 30.51 -24.40
CA ASN A 762 -70.18 31.63 -24.45
C ASN A 762 -68.75 31.09 -24.54
N ASP A 763 -67.88 31.75 -25.32
CA ASP A 763 -66.45 31.42 -25.50
C ASP A 763 -66.15 29.94 -25.81
N GLY A 764 -67.05 29.29 -26.55
CA GLY A 764 -66.91 27.90 -27.00
C GLY A 764 -67.29 26.84 -25.96
N TYR A 765 -67.97 27.24 -24.88
CA TYR A 765 -68.57 26.37 -23.87
C TYR A 765 -70.06 26.68 -23.71
N THR A 766 -70.85 25.65 -23.44
CA THR A 766 -72.26 25.75 -23.06
C THR A 766 -72.41 25.55 -21.55
N LEU A 767 -73.06 26.50 -20.87
CA LEU A 767 -73.37 26.40 -19.44
C LEU A 767 -74.58 25.49 -19.20
N TYR A 768 -74.51 24.64 -18.18
CA TYR A 768 -75.61 23.82 -17.68
C TYR A 768 -75.74 24.02 -16.17
N THR A 769 -76.95 24.28 -15.68
CA THR A 769 -77.20 24.50 -14.24
C THR A 769 -78.09 23.40 -13.70
N SER A 770 -77.74 22.88 -12.52
CA SER A 770 -78.51 21.85 -11.83
C SER A 770 -79.93 22.33 -11.54
N ASN A 771 -80.91 21.47 -11.76
CA ASN A 771 -82.30 21.73 -11.39
C ASN A 771 -82.54 21.61 -9.87
N GLN A 772 -81.54 21.13 -9.13
CA GLN A 772 -81.65 20.76 -7.71
C GLN A 772 -80.72 21.57 -6.80
N SER A 773 -79.75 22.31 -7.34
CA SER A 773 -78.74 23.07 -6.58
C SER A 773 -78.19 24.26 -7.37
N THR A 774 -77.24 25.00 -6.78
CA THR A 774 -76.50 26.08 -7.47
C THR A 774 -75.36 25.59 -8.35
N VAL A 775 -75.08 24.28 -8.36
CA VAL A 775 -73.99 23.66 -9.12
C VAL A 775 -74.18 23.89 -10.61
N SER A 776 -73.10 24.28 -11.28
CA SER A 776 -73.08 24.50 -12.72
C SER A 776 -71.90 23.82 -13.39
N ILE A 777 -72.07 23.45 -14.66
CA ILE A 777 -71.07 22.79 -15.50
C ILE A 777 -70.92 23.59 -16.80
N GLU A 778 -69.70 23.82 -17.26
CA GLU A 778 -69.40 24.35 -18.59
C GLU A 778 -68.85 23.23 -19.48
N ILE A 779 -69.57 22.86 -20.54
CA ILE A 779 -69.15 21.78 -21.44
C ILE A 779 -68.72 22.37 -22.78
N LYS A 780 -67.54 21.97 -23.29
CA LYS A 780 -67.04 22.42 -24.60
C LYS A 780 -68.05 22.12 -25.71
N ASP A 781 -68.33 23.09 -26.58
CA ASP A 781 -69.33 22.94 -27.65
C ASP A 781 -69.03 21.81 -28.65
N GLN A 782 -67.79 21.30 -28.64
CA GLN A 782 -67.36 20.15 -29.44
C GLN A 782 -67.87 18.82 -28.87
N ILE A 783 -68.29 18.74 -27.62
CA ILE A 783 -68.82 17.51 -27.00
C ILE A 783 -70.31 17.34 -27.32
N ASP A 784 -70.71 16.14 -27.74
CA ASP A 784 -72.13 15.82 -27.94
C ASP A 784 -72.85 15.67 -26.60
N THR A 785 -73.59 16.70 -26.19
CA THR A 785 -74.31 16.71 -24.90
C THR A 785 -75.79 16.37 -25.07
N VAL A 786 -76.28 15.39 -24.30
CA VAL A 786 -77.69 14.99 -24.20
C VAL A 786 -78.18 15.29 -22.79
N ILE A 787 -79.33 15.95 -22.64
CA ILE A 787 -80.01 16.11 -21.35
C ILE A 787 -81.03 14.98 -21.20
N ALA A 788 -80.91 14.21 -20.13
CA ALA A 788 -81.78 13.08 -19.81
C ALA A 788 -82.87 13.44 -18.78
#